data_AF-A0A8C4SIE0-F1
#
_entry.id   AF-A0A8C4SIE0-F1
#
_cell.length_a   1.000
_cell.length_b   1.000
_cell.length_c   1.000
_cell.angle_alpha   90.00
_cell.angle_beta   90.00
_cell.angle_gamma   90.00
#
_symmetry.space_group_name_H-M   'P 1'
#
loop_
_entity.id
_entity.type
_entity.pdbx_description
1 polymer ?
#
loop_
_entity_poly.entity_id
_entity_poly.type
_entity_poly.pdbx_seq_one_letter_code
_entity_poly.pdbx_strand_id
1 'polypeptide(L)'
;MKGSPNSTVQFQQLESQPLNTNEIIELLGLDKFCKVKQTVRQIKKFHNLEFLYSSPPELVNVPGYFIGRLMMLHSNTMNLKCLKPQTHPEVTEKESVTEDENDDWFGDTNDNKLNVNPLDVVVAVFMCSDLFVQQELAVKMSLCQYAIPLLLPTTNKTNTFLLWAVSAVQKKWKRKSTEKESCVTDKRLATYPMAHVTFIRLGDLQRSKSAFLNALLGSSEFQSNIFIHSDMECGDIQRKISSGLIELTWHLPLEKEQLDVFSTPCCILNLRGDAKLFSKHVAFLTEVSSVICLFVDNIGDEEEKLISALQRLKGKVFLLVNPRNSNLQENGRRLSRLKSTLNITKDQVLIRTKKNDSEFISVVRSAISNVLTSEPRTMSLEKMAEDAKSPNEGDESWRLKNIGQKMPCEYTKELNQKKKKIRQKQMEKDISVSVEKFIEALMSTSEERLFFLHWMKMYLDSLSADVLPEIQRQLMNCKDENRKKALLEKFSNSSVGLKHFLREIGQIYEAFVATETKLKSDLSSLPSVAAEILLDGVPIELIDGNVSDIPLRWVSDILAEVQNKTHPDTRIYVLSVLGVQSSGKSTLLNTLFGLQFAAGTGRCTRGAFMQLIHLDDNVKEELGCDYILVIDTEGLRAPELLNSKNIYEQDNEMATLIIGLSDIILVTLSSENITEMQDILQIVVHAMIRMKETGKKPNIYFIHNNVSDVSADVKNMSGNRKLLEQLDIVTRAAAKQENKEKTYSRFSDVIQYDPSKINIYIPGLWRGIPPMAAVSNGYSKKIYELKTELLECMKKKKGHCTYGVQNVNEKLQES
;
A
#
# COMPACT_ATOMS: atom_id res chain seq x y z
N MET A 1 -52.15 23.05 -0.45
CA MET A 1 -51.22 21.90 -0.28
C MET A 1 -49.86 22.31 -0.81
N LYS A 2 -48.76 22.08 -0.09
CA LYS A 2 -47.38 22.24 -0.58
C LYS A 2 -46.64 20.92 -0.33
N GLY A 3 -46.28 20.19 -1.39
CA GLY A 3 -45.42 19.02 -1.29
C GLY A 3 -43.97 19.42 -1.54
N SER A 4 -43.07 19.15 -0.60
CA SER A 4 -41.62 19.24 -0.80
C SER A 4 -41.07 17.90 -1.29
N PRO A 5 -40.30 17.86 -2.40
CA PRO A 5 -39.62 16.64 -2.84
C PRO A 5 -38.31 16.45 -2.06
N ASN A 6 -38.39 16.23 -0.74
CA ASN A 6 -37.24 15.80 0.06
C ASN A 6 -36.97 14.30 -0.18
N SER A 7 -36.51 13.95 -1.38
CA SER A 7 -35.98 12.62 -1.68
C SER A 7 -34.54 12.52 -1.17
N THR A 8 -34.37 12.41 0.15
CA THR A 8 -33.06 12.20 0.78
C THR A 8 -32.42 10.93 0.21
N VAL A 9 -31.20 11.05 -0.34
CA VAL A 9 -30.53 9.94 -1.00
C VAL A 9 -29.93 9.01 0.05
N GLN A 10 -30.50 7.82 0.20
CA GLN A 10 -29.89 6.76 1.01
C GLN A 10 -28.75 6.09 0.24
N PHE A 11 -27.53 6.29 0.72
CA PHE A 11 -26.39 5.43 0.41
C PHE A 11 -26.19 4.49 1.60
N GLN A 12 -26.24 3.17 1.36
CA GLN A 12 -25.89 2.17 2.36
C GLN A 12 -24.37 1.98 2.39
N GLN A 13 -23.78 2.03 3.59
CA GLN A 13 -22.60 1.20 3.88
C GLN A 13 -23.06 -0.27 3.94
N LEU A 14 -22.14 -1.22 3.73
CA LEU A 14 -22.50 -2.61 3.42
C LEU A 14 -23.32 -3.32 4.53
N GLU A 15 -24.62 -3.46 4.28
CA GLU A 15 -25.40 -4.60 4.75
C GLU A 15 -25.38 -5.68 3.65
N SER A 16 -25.25 -6.94 4.04
CA SER A 16 -24.85 -8.05 3.17
C SER A 16 -25.96 -8.64 2.29
N GLN A 17 -26.46 -7.86 1.32
CA GLN A 17 -27.34 -8.39 0.28
C GLN A 17 -26.54 -9.14 -0.81
N PRO A 18 -27.03 -10.31 -1.28
CA PRO A 18 -26.32 -11.11 -2.28
C PRO A 18 -26.30 -10.41 -3.64
N LEU A 19 -25.13 -10.45 -4.31
CA LEU A 19 -25.01 -10.01 -5.69
C LEU A 19 -25.67 -11.05 -6.62
N ASN A 20 -26.48 -10.59 -7.57
CA ASN A 20 -26.79 -11.39 -8.75
C ASN A 20 -25.52 -11.52 -9.59
N THR A 21 -25.22 -12.71 -10.11
CA THR A 21 -24.08 -12.88 -11.01
C THR A 21 -24.31 -12.14 -12.33
N ASN A 22 -23.21 -11.85 -13.01
CA ASN A 22 -23.16 -11.15 -14.28
C ASN A 22 -22.22 -11.93 -15.18
N GLU A 23 -22.51 -11.96 -16.49
CA GLU A 23 -21.70 -12.62 -17.52
C GLU A 23 -20.19 -12.35 -17.37
N ILE A 24 -19.79 -11.10 -17.07
CA ILE A 24 -18.37 -10.74 -16.84
C ILE A 24 -17.79 -11.34 -15.56
N ILE A 25 -18.57 -11.43 -14.49
CA ILE A 25 -18.12 -11.99 -13.22
C ILE A 25 -17.91 -13.51 -13.37
N GLU A 26 -18.77 -14.18 -14.15
CA GLU A 26 -18.65 -15.60 -14.50
C GLU A 26 -17.47 -15.86 -15.44
N LEU A 27 -17.29 -15.05 -16.50
CA LEU A 27 -16.13 -15.09 -17.41
C LEU A 27 -14.78 -14.85 -16.71
N LEU A 28 -14.78 -14.12 -15.60
CA LEU A 28 -13.61 -13.87 -14.75
C LEU A 28 -13.45 -14.90 -13.61
N GLY A 29 -14.35 -15.89 -13.47
CA GLY A 29 -14.33 -16.90 -12.40
C GLY A 29 -14.47 -16.33 -10.99
N LEU A 30 -15.16 -15.19 -10.87
CA LEU A 30 -15.44 -14.46 -9.64
C LEU A 30 -16.86 -14.72 -9.08
N ASP A 31 -17.64 -15.59 -9.73
CA ASP A 31 -19.00 -16.00 -9.38
C ASP A 31 -19.12 -16.46 -7.91
N LYS A 32 -18.20 -17.32 -7.46
CA LYS A 32 -18.10 -17.82 -6.07
C LYS A 32 -17.95 -16.69 -5.06
N PHE A 33 -17.31 -15.59 -5.46
CA PHE A 33 -17.07 -14.42 -4.62
C PHE A 33 -18.23 -13.39 -4.62
N CYS A 34 -19.32 -13.64 -5.37
CA CYS A 34 -20.56 -12.89 -5.20
C CYS A 34 -21.21 -13.14 -3.84
N LYS A 35 -21.10 -14.38 -3.32
CA LYS A 35 -21.73 -14.84 -2.08
C LYS A 35 -20.78 -14.80 -0.86
N VAL A 36 -19.53 -15.21 -1.02
CA VAL A 36 -18.50 -15.20 0.04
C VAL A 36 -17.32 -14.37 -0.45
N LYS A 37 -17.07 -13.19 0.11
CA LYS A 37 -16.13 -12.22 -0.45
C LYS A 37 -14.67 -12.70 -0.42
N GLN A 38 -13.86 -12.21 -1.36
CA GLN A 38 -12.41 -12.40 -1.33
C GLN A 38 -11.82 -11.71 -0.10
N THR A 39 -10.99 -12.44 0.65
CA THR A 39 -10.38 -11.94 1.89
C THR A 39 -8.90 -11.62 1.74
N VAL A 40 -8.37 -10.82 2.66
CA VAL A 40 -6.94 -10.43 2.71
C VAL A 40 -6.01 -11.65 2.71
N ARG A 41 -6.39 -12.73 3.39
CA ARG A 41 -5.65 -14.00 3.42
C ARG A 41 -5.64 -14.73 2.07
N GLN A 42 -6.59 -14.45 1.18
CA GLN A 42 -6.62 -14.99 -0.19
C GLN A 42 -5.78 -14.15 -1.17
N ILE A 43 -5.90 -12.81 -1.12
CA ILE A 43 -5.13 -11.92 -2.02
C ILE A 43 -3.64 -11.78 -1.65
N LYS A 44 -3.27 -12.11 -0.41
CA LYS A 44 -1.87 -12.19 0.04
C LYS A 44 -1.25 -13.58 -0.10
N LYS A 45 -1.94 -14.52 -0.74
CA LYS A 45 -1.32 -15.79 -1.08
C LYS A 45 -0.16 -15.58 -2.06
N PHE A 46 0.91 -16.34 -1.88
CA PHE A 46 2.02 -16.30 -2.80
C PHE A 46 1.70 -17.11 -4.07
N HIS A 47 1.36 -16.40 -5.15
CA HIS A 47 1.13 -16.96 -6.49
C HIS A 47 2.45 -17.19 -7.26
N ASN A 48 2.43 -18.04 -8.31
CA ASN A 48 3.57 -18.22 -9.22
C ASN A 48 3.95 -16.88 -9.91
N LEU A 49 5.25 -16.59 -10.02
CA LEU A 49 5.77 -15.32 -10.54
C LEU A 49 5.81 -15.22 -12.06
N GLU A 50 6.01 -16.33 -12.78
CA GLU A 50 6.03 -16.32 -14.25
C GLU A 50 4.72 -15.76 -14.81
N PHE A 51 3.62 -16.21 -14.21
CA PHE A 51 2.26 -15.74 -14.46
C PHE A 51 2.09 -14.22 -14.25
N LEU A 52 2.77 -13.61 -13.27
CA LEU A 52 2.66 -12.18 -12.99
C LEU A 52 3.48 -11.29 -13.94
N TYR A 53 4.46 -11.83 -14.66
CA TYR A 53 5.34 -11.05 -15.55
C TYR A 53 5.22 -11.41 -17.04
N SER A 54 4.60 -12.53 -17.36
CA SER A 54 4.01 -12.82 -18.67
C SER A 54 2.66 -12.07 -18.87
N SER A 55 1.82 -12.54 -19.81
CA SER A 55 0.40 -12.17 -19.91
C SER A 55 -0.46 -13.35 -19.44
N PRO A 56 -1.65 -13.12 -18.87
CA PRO A 56 -2.54 -14.20 -18.43
C PRO A 56 -2.91 -15.10 -19.63
N PRO A 57 -2.98 -16.43 -19.44
CA PRO A 57 -3.36 -17.34 -20.51
C PRO A 57 -4.88 -17.31 -20.75
N GLU A 58 -5.69 -17.13 -19.71
CA GLU A 58 -7.16 -17.12 -19.79
C GLU A 58 -7.79 -15.97 -18.98
N LEU A 59 -9.01 -15.57 -19.37
CA LEU A 59 -9.79 -14.52 -18.71
C LEU A 59 -10.03 -14.80 -17.22
N VAL A 60 -10.22 -16.07 -16.84
CA VAL A 60 -10.39 -16.50 -15.44
C VAL A 60 -9.18 -16.18 -14.55
N ASN A 61 -7.98 -15.99 -15.13
CA ASN A 61 -6.78 -15.64 -14.36
C ASN A 61 -6.58 -14.12 -14.25
N VAL A 62 -7.19 -13.31 -15.12
CA VAL A 62 -7.03 -11.84 -15.19
C VAL A 62 -7.23 -11.13 -13.83
N PRO A 63 -8.20 -11.52 -12.96
CA PRO A 63 -8.35 -10.90 -11.64
C PRO A 63 -7.14 -11.13 -10.73
N GLY A 64 -6.63 -12.37 -10.66
CA GLY A 64 -5.46 -12.70 -9.84
C GLY A 64 -4.18 -12.05 -10.36
N TYR A 65 -4.04 -11.94 -11.68
CA TYR A 65 -2.96 -11.22 -12.35
C TYR A 65 -2.97 -9.72 -12.02
N PHE A 66 -4.13 -9.07 -12.13
CA PHE A 66 -4.32 -7.67 -11.75
C PHE A 66 -3.96 -7.43 -10.29
N ILE A 67 -4.50 -8.24 -9.37
CA ILE A 67 -4.25 -8.14 -7.93
C ILE A 67 -2.76 -8.35 -7.63
N GLY A 68 -2.14 -9.42 -8.12
CA GLY A 68 -0.72 -9.73 -7.86
C GLY A 68 0.23 -8.64 -8.35
N ARG A 69 0.00 -8.09 -9.56
CA ARG A 69 0.75 -6.95 -10.09
C ARG A 69 0.58 -5.69 -9.24
N LEU A 70 -0.65 -5.41 -8.81
CA LEU A 70 -0.99 -4.26 -7.98
C LEU A 70 -0.33 -4.34 -6.60
N MET A 71 -0.32 -5.52 -5.96
CA MET A 71 0.34 -5.73 -4.66
C MET A 71 1.85 -5.52 -4.73
N MET A 72 2.47 -5.89 -5.85
CA MET A 72 3.89 -5.66 -6.18
C MET A 72 4.19 -4.27 -6.78
N LEU A 73 3.22 -3.35 -6.78
CA LEU A 73 3.33 -1.98 -7.31
C LEU A 73 3.84 -1.92 -8.77
N HIS A 74 3.47 -2.89 -9.61
CA HIS A 74 3.97 -2.98 -10.97
C HIS A 74 3.47 -1.83 -11.85
N SER A 75 4.38 -1.09 -12.51
CA SER A 75 4.07 0.12 -13.29
C SER A 75 3.02 -0.09 -14.40
N ASN A 76 2.94 -1.31 -14.94
CA ASN A 76 2.05 -1.69 -16.04
C ASN A 76 0.92 -2.64 -15.55
N THR A 77 0.41 -2.45 -14.33
CA THR A 77 -0.67 -3.28 -13.74
C THR A 77 -1.94 -3.27 -14.58
N MET A 78 -2.31 -2.13 -15.18
CA MET A 78 -3.56 -1.98 -15.96
C MET A 78 -3.51 -2.60 -17.38
N ASN A 79 -2.38 -3.20 -17.79
CA ASN A 79 -2.33 -3.97 -19.03
C ASN A 79 -2.75 -5.42 -18.73
N LEU A 80 -3.96 -5.79 -19.13
CA LEU A 80 -4.66 -7.03 -18.75
C LEU A 80 -5.00 -7.95 -19.94
N LYS A 81 -4.34 -7.75 -21.08
CA LYS A 81 -4.56 -8.51 -22.31
C LYS A 81 -4.18 -9.99 -22.14
N CYS A 82 -5.04 -10.89 -22.62
CA CYS A 82 -4.76 -12.33 -22.61
C CYS A 82 -3.89 -12.76 -23.80
N LEU A 83 -3.17 -13.87 -23.63
CA LEU A 83 -2.49 -14.55 -24.73
C LEU A 83 -3.53 -15.16 -25.70
N LYS A 84 -3.21 -15.20 -27.00
CA LYS A 84 -4.01 -16.02 -27.93
C LYS A 84 -3.74 -17.50 -27.61
N PRO A 85 -4.76 -18.37 -27.53
CA PRO A 85 -4.55 -19.80 -27.45
C PRO A 85 -3.73 -20.28 -28.66
N GLN A 86 -2.62 -20.98 -28.43
CA GLN A 86 -1.92 -21.68 -29.50
C GLN A 86 -2.70 -22.95 -29.82
N THR A 87 -3.65 -22.86 -30.75
CA THR A 87 -4.16 -24.04 -31.43
C THR A 87 -3.00 -24.72 -32.14
N HIS A 88 -2.72 -25.98 -31.77
CA HIS A 88 -1.80 -26.79 -32.54
C HIS A 88 -2.27 -26.87 -34.00
N PRO A 89 -1.37 -26.91 -34.99
CA PRO A 89 -1.76 -27.14 -36.37
C PRO A 89 -2.25 -28.59 -36.52
N GLU A 90 -3.56 -28.80 -36.37
CA GLU A 90 -4.19 -30.06 -36.75
C GLU A 90 -3.98 -30.27 -38.25
N VAL A 91 -3.44 -31.44 -38.61
CA VAL A 91 -3.20 -31.82 -39.99
C VAL A 91 -4.54 -32.21 -40.62
N THR A 92 -5.27 -31.20 -41.10
CA THR A 92 -6.38 -31.40 -42.03
C THR A 92 -5.80 -31.74 -43.41
N GLU A 93 -6.32 -32.80 -44.01
CA GLU A 93 -5.82 -33.30 -45.29
C GLU A 93 -6.21 -32.37 -46.45
N LYS A 94 -5.53 -32.53 -47.59
CA LYS A 94 -5.69 -31.66 -48.75
C LYS A 94 -7.02 -31.90 -49.45
N GLU A 95 -7.87 -30.86 -49.50
CA GLU A 95 -8.81 -30.68 -50.61
C GLU A 95 -8.51 -29.38 -51.38
N SER A 96 -9.06 -29.26 -52.58
CA SER A 96 -8.46 -28.48 -53.67
C SER A 96 -8.72 -26.97 -53.61
N VAL A 97 -7.70 -26.20 -53.99
CA VAL A 97 -7.79 -24.76 -54.25
C VAL A 97 -8.76 -24.49 -55.41
N THR A 98 -9.69 -23.57 -55.19
CA THR A 98 -10.27 -22.71 -56.24
C THR A 98 -9.99 -21.26 -55.87
N GLU A 99 -9.39 -20.52 -56.79
CA GLU A 99 -8.95 -19.13 -56.57
C GLU A 99 -10.14 -18.16 -56.70
N ASP A 100 -10.67 -17.70 -55.57
CA ASP A 100 -11.53 -16.51 -55.48
C ASP A 100 -10.89 -15.53 -54.48
N GLU A 101 -10.12 -14.57 -55.00
CA GLU A 101 -9.43 -13.54 -54.20
C GLU A 101 -10.42 -12.48 -53.67
N ASN A 102 -11.22 -12.85 -52.67
CA ASN A 102 -11.84 -11.85 -51.79
C ASN A 102 -10.76 -11.28 -50.85
N ASP A 103 -10.08 -10.22 -51.32
CA ASP A 103 -9.05 -9.48 -50.60
C ASP A 103 -9.66 -8.65 -49.45
N ASP A 104 -10.17 -9.33 -48.42
CA ASP A 104 -10.76 -8.69 -47.23
C ASP A 104 -9.66 -8.12 -46.32
N TRP A 105 -9.32 -6.86 -46.59
CA TRP A 105 -8.41 -6.05 -45.78
C TRP A 105 -8.85 -5.87 -44.31
N PHE A 106 -10.07 -6.27 -43.94
CA PHE A 106 -10.63 -6.17 -42.59
C PHE A 106 -10.80 -7.55 -41.95
N GLY A 107 -9.73 -8.36 -42.02
CA GLY A 107 -9.64 -9.72 -41.49
C GLY A 107 -10.35 -9.97 -40.16
N ASP A 108 -11.02 -11.13 -40.10
CA ASP A 108 -12.16 -11.43 -39.24
C ASP A 108 -12.02 -11.01 -37.75
N THR A 109 -12.97 -10.20 -37.28
CA THR A 109 -12.88 -9.41 -36.03
C THR A 109 -13.08 -10.20 -34.72
N ASN A 110 -12.81 -11.51 -34.75
CA ASN A 110 -13.00 -12.42 -33.62
C ASN A 110 -12.08 -12.15 -32.41
N ASP A 111 -11.02 -11.34 -32.54
CA ASP A 111 -10.13 -10.95 -31.43
C ASP A 111 -10.85 -10.25 -30.26
N ASN A 112 -12.04 -9.66 -30.51
CA ASN A 112 -12.89 -9.06 -29.48
C ASN A 112 -13.52 -10.07 -28.49
N LYS A 113 -13.45 -11.38 -28.73
CA LYS A 113 -13.97 -12.41 -27.79
C LYS A 113 -13.01 -12.77 -26.67
N LEU A 114 -11.71 -12.45 -26.80
CA LEU A 114 -10.66 -12.92 -25.89
C LEU A 114 -10.24 -11.92 -24.81
N ASN A 115 -10.77 -10.68 -24.83
CA ASN A 115 -10.32 -9.61 -23.95
C ASN A 115 -11.49 -8.84 -23.32
N VAL A 116 -11.27 -8.25 -22.15
CA VAL A 116 -12.26 -7.50 -21.37
C VAL A 116 -11.70 -6.11 -21.06
N ASN A 117 -12.55 -5.07 -21.00
CA ASN A 117 -12.10 -3.72 -20.64
C ASN A 117 -11.52 -3.72 -19.21
N PRO A 118 -10.31 -3.20 -18.96
CA PRO A 118 -9.70 -3.25 -17.62
C PRO A 118 -10.54 -2.58 -16.51
N LEU A 119 -11.41 -1.63 -16.84
CA LEU A 119 -12.35 -1.03 -15.86
C LEU A 119 -13.44 -2.00 -15.41
N ASP A 120 -13.87 -2.93 -16.26
CA ASP A 120 -14.81 -3.99 -15.87
C ASP A 120 -14.13 -4.99 -14.94
N VAL A 121 -12.85 -5.31 -15.14
CA VAL A 121 -12.05 -6.13 -14.20
C VAL A 121 -11.95 -5.44 -12.84
N VAL A 122 -11.59 -4.15 -12.81
CA VAL A 122 -11.50 -3.37 -11.56
C VAL A 122 -12.85 -3.36 -10.82
N VAL A 123 -13.96 -3.11 -11.51
CA VAL A 123 -15.29 -3.12 -10.88
C VAL A 123 -15.67 -4.52 -10.38
N ALA A 124 -15.46 -5.58 -11.17
CA ALA A 124 -15.74 -6.95 -10.75
C ALA A 124 -14.93 -7.36 -9.52
N VAL A 125 -13.63 -7.05 -9.49
CA VAL A 125 -12.76 -7.32 -8.34
C VAL A 125 -13.24 -6.58 -7.09
N PHE A 126 -13.51 -5.27 -7.16
CA PHE A 126 -14.00 -4.51 -6.00
C PHE A 126 -15.37 -5.03 -5.51
N MET A 127 -16.29 -5.40 -6.41
CA MET A 127 -17.60 -5.99 -6.05
C MET A 127 -17.50 -7.38 -5.40
N CYS A 128 -16.43 -8.14 -5.69
CA CYS A 128 -16.18 -9.47 -5.17
C CYS A 128 -15.25 -9.49 -3.94
N SER A 129 -14.64 -8.36 -3.61
CA SER A 129 -13.71 -8.16 -2.49
C SER A 129 -14.43 -7.83 -1.18
N ASP A 130 -13.83 -8.20 -0.04
CA ASP A 130 -14.23 -7.69 1.27
C ASP A 130 -13.76 -6.23 1.47
N LEU A 131 -14.17 -5.60 2.57
CA LEU A 131 -13.84 -4.21 2.88
C LEU A 131 -12.31 -3.97 3.02
N PHE A 132 -11.55 -4.91 3.56
CA PHE A 132 -10.10 -4.79 3.74
C PHE A 132 -9.36 -4.97 2.42
N VAL A 133 -9.80 -5.90 1.57
CA VAL A 133 -9.28 -6.10 0.22
C VAL A 133 -9.56 -4.86 -0.64
N GLN A 134 -10.78 -4.32 -0.63
CA GLN A 134 -11.10 -3.06 -1.31
C GLN A 134 -10.18 -1.91 -0.86
N GLN A 135 -9.89 -1.83 0.44
CA GLN A 135 -8.99 -0.82 1.01
C GLN A 135 -7.53 -1.01 0.62
N GLU A 136 -7.02 -2.25 0.63
CA GLU A 136 -5.66 -2.56 0.23
C GLU A 136 -5.45 -2.31 -1.28
N LEU A 137 -6.42 -2.69 -2.11
CA LEU A 137 -6.45 -2.36 -3.54
C LEU A 137 -6.42 -0.84 -3.75
N ALA A 138 -7.29 -0.07 -3.07
CA ALA A 138 -7.33 1.39 -3.18
C ALA A 138 -6.00 2.06 -2.78
N VAL A 139 -5.37 1.62 -1.70
CA VAL A 139 -4.05 2.13 -1.27
C VAL A 139 -2.98 1.82 -2.32
N LYS A 140 -2.91 0.58 -2.83
CA LYS A 140 -1.93 0.19 -3.87
C LYS A 140 -2.18 0.94 -5.19
N MET A 141 -3.44 1.15 -5.59
CA MET A 141 -3.80 1.97 -6.76
C MET A 141 -3.34 3.42 -6.60
N SER A 142 -3.52 4.01 -5.40
CA SER A 142 -3.02 5.34 -5.08
C SER A 142 -1.50 5.46 -5.16
N LEU A 143 -0.76 4.41 -4.79
CA LEU A 143 0.71 4.36 -4.90
C LEU A 143 1.15 4.23 -6.36
N CYS A 144 0.44 3.46 -7.18
CA CYS A 144 0.67 3.37 -8.64
C CYS A 144 0.17 4.60 -9.44
N GLN A 145 -0.47 5.58 -8.78
CA GLN A 145 -1.10 6.75 -9.40
C GLN A 145 -2.25 6.41 -10.38
N TYR A 146 -2.96 5.31 -10.17
CA TYR A 146 -4.21 5.01 -10.88
C TYR A 146 -5.41 5.65 -10.18
N ALA A 147 -6.45 5.99 -10.95
CA ALA A 147 -7.72 6.45 -10.40
C ALA A 147 -8.45 5.32 -9.65
N ILE A 148 -9.02 5.64 -8.48
CA ILE A 148 -9.63 4.67 -7.56
C ILE A 148 -11.16 4.71 -7.68
N PRO A 149 -11.87 3.57 -7.67
CA PRO A 149 -13.33 3.54 -7.54
C PRO A 149 -13.82 4.28 -6.28
N LEU A 150 -14.71 5.27 -6.47
CA LEU A 150 -15.39 5.98 -5.37
C LEU A 150 -16.86 5.54 -5.23
N LEU A 151 -17.57 5.39 -6.35
CA LEU A 151 -18.97 4.97 -6.39
C LEU A 151 -19.12 3.88 -7.46
N LEU A 152 -19.40 2.65 -7.02
CA LEU A 152 -19.59 1.51 -7.93
C LEU A 152 -20.98 1.59 -8.61
N PRO A 153 -21.07 1.33 -9.93
CA PRO A 153 -22.34 1.18 -10.60
C PRO A 153 -22.95 -0.18 -10.21
N THR A 154 -24.21 -0.17 -9.75
CA THR A 154 -24.91 -1.39 -9.33
C THR A 154 -26.22 -1.56 -10.09
N THR A 155 -26.55 -2.81 -10.40
CA THR A 155 -27.82 -3.20 -11.03
C THR A 155 -29.01 -3.14 -10.06
N ASN A 156 -28.76 -3.39 -8.76
CA ASN A 156 -29.79 -3.57 -7.73
C ASN A 156 -30.19 -2.26 -7.02
N LYS A 157 -30.39 -1.17 -7.77
CA LYS A 157 -31.00 0.12 -7.36
C LYS A 157 -30.26 1.01 -6.35
N THR A 158 -29.32 0.48 -5.54
CA THR A 158 -28.52 1.20 -4.53
C THR A 158 -27.03 1.22 -4.88
N ASN A 159 -26.47 2.41 -5.13
CA ASN A 159 -25.06 2.58 -5.48
C ASN A 159 -24.16 2.41 -4.24
N THR A 160 -23.02 1.71 -4.37
CA THR A 160 -22.08 1.49 -3.24
C THR A 160 -20.99 2.57 -3.21
N PHE A 161 -20.94 3.36 -2.13
CA PHE A 161 -19.93 4.41 -1.92
C PHE A 161 -18.75 3.86 -1.10
N LEU A 162 -17.57 3.84 -1.71
CA LEU A 162 -16.39 3.12 -1.20
C LEU A 162 -15.54 3.95 -0.22
N LEU A 163 -16.18 4.67 0.72
CA LEU A 163 -15.47 5.50 1.71
C LEU A 163 -14.43 4.71 2.51
N TRP A 164 -14.79 3.49 2.96
CA TRP A 164 -13.89 2.61 3.68
C TRP A 164 -12.65 2.22 2.87
N ALA A 165 -12.79 2.02 1.56
CA ALA A 165 -11.66 1.68 0.71
C ALA A 165 -10.65 2.84 0.63
N VAL A 166 -11.15 4.06 0.51
CA VAL A 166 -10.30 5.26 0.35
C VAL A 166 -9.81 5.87 1.66
N SER A 167 -10.39 5.50 2.82
CA SER A 167 -10.04 6.10 4.12
C SER A 167 -8.63 5.74 4.61
N ALA A 168 -8.02 4.66 4.14
CA ALA A 168 -6.61 4.36 4.41
C ALA A 168 -5.61 5.16 3.54
N VAL A 169 -6.08 5.90 2.52
CA VAL A 169 -5.18 6.63 1.61
C VAL A 169 -4.63 7.88 2.28
N GLN A 170 -3.34 7.84 2.60
CA GLN A 170 -2.53 8.93 3.16
C GLN A 170 -1.48 9.39 2.14
N LYS A 171 -1.29 10.71 1.99
CA LYS A 171 -0.21 11.31 1.18
C LYS A 171 0.43 12.48 1.94
N LYS A 172 1.67 12.78 1.58
CA LYS A 172 2.51 13.85 2.16
C LYS A 172 2.88 14.87 1.08
N TRP A 173 2.54 16.14 1.25
CA TRP A 173 2.77 17.21 0.28
C TRP A 173 3.23 18.51 0.95
N LYS A 174 3.70 19.49 0.18
CA LYS A 174 4.10 20.82 0.69
C LYS A 174 3.05 21.87 0.36
N ARG A 175 2.83 22.82 1.27
CA ARG A 175 2.01 24.02 1.08
C ARG A 175 2.87 25.24 1.38
N LYS A 176 2.84 26.28 0.54
CA LYS A 176 3.40 27.58 0.91
C LYS A 176 2.53 28.24 1.99
N SER A 177 3.15 28.79 3.03
CA SER A 177 2.54 29.87 3.82
C SER A 177 2.90 31.23 3.21
N THR A 178 2.25 32.30 3.65
CA THR A 178 2.68 33.68 3.39
C THR A 178 3.92 34.08 4.20
N GLU A 179 4.35 33.27 5.16
CA GLU A 179 5.40 33.55 6.14
C GLU A 179 6.66 32.69 5.92
N LYS A 180 7.31 32.85 4.76
CA LYS A 180 8.67 32.37 4.41
C LYS A 180 9.01 30.86 4.53
N GLU A 181 8.21 30.02 5.18
CA GLU A 181 8.47 28.59 5.39
C GLU A 181 7.50 27.68 4.63
N SER A 182 8.01 26.56 4.11
CA SER A 182 7.15 25.53 3.49
C SER A 182 6.54 24.63 4.56
N CYS A 183 5.22 24.47 4.54
CA CYS A 183 4.49 23.61 5.47
C CYS A 183 4.29 22.23 4.87
N VAL A 184 4.98 21.22 5.41
CA VAL A 184 4.74 19.82 5.05
C VAL A 184 3.43 19.37 5.69
N THR A 185 2.47 19.01 4.85
CA THR A 185 1.16 18.45 5.23
C THR A 185 1.20 16.94 4.99
N ASP A 186 0.88 16.15 6.00
CA ASP A 186 0.82 14.68 5.94
C ASP A 186 -0.56 14.27 6.49
N LYS A 187 -1.47 13.84 5.60
CA LYS A 187 -2.90 13.67 5.93
C LYS A 187 -3.56 12.56 5.13
N ARG A 188 -4.66 12.04 5.67
CA ARG A 188 -5.62 11.22 4.94
C ARG A 188 -6.44 12.06 3.98
N LEU A 189 -6.67 11.50 2.81
CA LEU A 189 -7.39 12.20 1.75
C LEU A 189 -8.92 12.02 1.84
N ALA A 190 -9.38 11.09 2.70
CA ALA A 190 -10.79 10.98 3.06
C ALA A 190 -11.21 11.98 4.14
N THR A 191 -10.37 12.22 5.16
CA THR A 191 -10.63 13.15 6.27
C THR A 191 -10.40 14.62 5.86
N TYR A 192 -9.42 14.89 5.00
CA TYR A 192 -9.00 16.24 4.65
C TYR A 192 -9.97 16.93 3.67
N PRO A 193 -10.46 18.15 3.95
CA PRO A 193 -11.41 18.84 3.07
C PRO A 193 -10.72 19.40 1.81
N MET A 194 -11.16 18.96 0.63
CA MET A 194 -10.66 19.42 -0.66
C MET A 194 -11.73 20.08 -1.51
N ALA A 195 -11.30 20.87 -2.48
CA ALA A 195 -12.15 21.27 -3.61
C ALA A 195 -12.30 20.08 -4.57
N HIS A 196 -13.50 19.88 -5.11
CA HIS A 196 -13.84 18.77 -6.00
C HIS A 196 -14.05 19.28 -7.42
N VAL A 197 -13.25 18.78 -8.37
CA VAL A 197 -13.31 19.11 -9.80
C VAL A 197 -13.82 17.88 -10.55
N THR A 198 -15.04 17.96 -11.03
CA THR A 198 -15.77 16.84 -11.62
C THR A 198 -15.79 16.93 -13.15
N PHE A 199 -15.57 15.80 -13.83
CA PHE A 199 -15.53 15.71 -15.29
C PHE A 199 -16.58 14.74 -15.83
N ILE A 200 -17.49 15.25 -16.66
CA ILE A 200 -18.71 14.57 -17.15
C ILE A 200 -18.78 14.70 -18.68
N ARG A 201 -19.34 13.70 -19.39
CA ARG A 201 -19.63 13.81 -20.84
C ARG A 201 -21.14 13.74 -21.10
N LEU A 202 -21.58 14.33 -22.20
CA LEU A 202 -22.90 14.11 -22.80
C LEU A 202 -22.76 13.52 -24.20
N GLY A 203 -23.42 12.38 -24.44
CA GLY A 203 -23.36 11.65 -25.70
C GLY A 203 -21.95 11.20 -26.08
N ASP A 204 -21.75 10.90 -27.37
CA ASP A 204 -20.51 10.33 -27.90
C ASP A 204 -19.56 11.37 -28.51
N LEU A 205 -18.42 11.51 -27.84
CA LEU A 205 -17.35 12.45 -28.15
C LEU A 205 -16.39 11.83 -29.18
N GLN A 206 -15.92 12.63 -30.13
CA GLN A 206 -14.86 12.24 -31.07
C GLN A 206 -13.47 12.07 -30.41
N ARG A 207 -13.30 12.52 -29.17
CA ARG A 207 -12.04 12.38 -28.40
C ARG A 207 -12.34 11.89 -26.99
N SER A 208 -11.50 11.00 -26.48
CA SER A 208 -11.68 10.42 -25.14
C SER A 208 -11.54 11.48 -24.04
N LYS A 209 -12.59 11.61 -23.21
CA LYS A 209 -12.57 12.42 -21.98
C LYS A 209 -11.39 12.05 -21.08
N SER A 210 -11.18 10.76 -20.82
CA SER A 210 -10.11 10.30 -19.92
C SER A 210 -8.70 10.51 -20.48
N ALA A 211 -8.52 10.45 -21.81
CA ALA A 211 -7.24 10.85 -22.44
C ALA A 211 -6.96 12.34 -22.20
N PHE A 212 -7.98 13.19 -22.34
CA PHE A 212 -7.86 14.61 -22.00
C PHE A 212 -7.59 14.83 -20.50
N LEU A 213 -8.16 14.03 -19.58
CA LEU A 213 -7.84 14.14 -18.15
C LEU A 213 -6.38 13.79 -17.84
N ASN A 214 -5.83 12.74 -18.44
CA ASN A 214 -4.41 12.40 -18.29
C ASN A 214 -3.52 13.55 -18.81
N ALA A 215 -3.86 14.14 -19.96
CA ALA A 215 -3.15 15.30 -20.50
C ALA A 215 -3.37 16.59 -19.69
N LEU A 216 -4.52 16.75 -19.01
CA LEU A 216 -4.84 17.87 -18.14
C LEU A 216 -4.06 17.81 -16.83
N LEU A 217 -3.78 16.62 -16.30
CA LEU A 217 -3.05 16.41 -15.04
C LEU A 217 -1.54 16.16 -15.22
N GLY A 218 -1.10 15.60 -16.35
CA GLY A 218 0.31 15.32 -16.63
C GLY A 218 1.15 16.58 -16.85
N SER A 219 2.38 16.59 -16.34
CA SER A 219 3.36 17.64 -16.62
C SER A 219 4.15 17.34 -17.91
N SER A 220 4.93 18.30 -18.39
CA SER A 220 5.79 18.12 -19.56
C SER A 220 6.93 17.11 -19.35
N GLU A 221 7.26 16.80 -18.09
CA GLU A 221 8.30 15.83 -17.72
C GLU A 221 7.70 14.47 -17.31
N PHE A 222 6.43 14.44 -16.88
CA PHE A 222 5.76 13.25 -16.35
C PHE A 222 4.32 13.15 -16.88
N GLN A 223 4.14 12.45 -17.99
CA GLN A 223 2.83 11.95 -18.40
C GLN A 223 2.52 10.64 -17.67
N SER A 224 1.35 10.55 -17.04
CA SER A 224 0.86 9.37 -16.34
C SER A 224 -0.56 9.02 -16.79
N ASN A 225 -0.80 7.75 -17.08
CA ASN A 225 -2.10 7.23 -17.49
C ASN A 225 -2.96 6.91 -16.26
N ILE A 226 -3.38 7.97 -15.55
CA ILE A 226 -4.14 7.90 -14.30
C ILE A 226 -5.52 7.27 -14.54
N PHE A 227 -6.21 7.70 -15.60
CA PHE A 227 -7.49 7.18 -16.05
C PHE A 227 -7.31 6.34 -17.31
N ILE A 228 -7.87 5.12 -17.35
CA ILE A 228 -7.89 4.29 -18.57
C ILE A 228 -8.64 5.00 -19.71
N HIS A 229 -8.14 4.95 -20.95
CA HIS A 229 -8.76 5.54 -22.14
C HIS A 229 -8.68 4.61 -23.36
N SER A 230 -9.41 4.95 -24.42
CA SER A 230 -9.48 4.21 -25.71
C SER A 230 -8.14 3.89 -26.33
N ASP A 231 -7.14 4.73 -26.08
CA ASP A 231 -5.85 4.71 -26.75
C ASP A 231 -4.81 3.93 -25.91
N MET A 232 -5.28 3.20 -24.89
CA MET A 232 -4.53 2.22 -24.10
C MET A 232 -4.97 0.80 -24.48
N GLU A 233 -4.07 -0.17 -24.29
CA GLU A 233 -4.34 -1.59 -24.56
C GLU A 233 -5.59 -2.09 -23.80
N CYS A 234 -6.54 -2.66 -24.54
CA CYS A 234 -7.88 -3.10 -24.08
C CYS A 234 -8.81 -1.97 -23.53
N GLY A 235 -8.42 -0.70 -23.62
CA GLY A 235 -9.20 0.44 -23.12
C GLY A 235 -10.31 0.93 -24.06
N ASP A 236 -10.23 0.54 -25.33
CA ASP A 236 -11.20 0.70 -26.42
C ASP A 236 -12.40 -0.26 -26.30
N ILE A 237 -12.16 -1.49 -25.82
CA ILE A 237 -13.18 -2.54 -25.63
C ILE A 237 -14.42 -2.00 -24.92
N GLN A 238 -15.60 -2.33 -25.44
CA GLN A 238 -16.86 -1.83 -24.89
C GLN A 238 -17.10 -2.31 -23.45
N ARG A 239 -17.14 -1.37 -22.50
CA ARG A 239 -17.43 -1.63 -21.08
C ARG A 239 -18.82 -2.25 -20.91
N LYS A 240 -18.90 -3.41 -20.26
CA LYS A 240 -20.17 -4.08 -19.92
C LYS A 240 -20.72 -3.69 -18.54
N ILE A 241 -19.88 -3.47 -17.52
CA ILE A 241 -20.34 -3.23 -16.14
C ILE A 241 -19.85 -1.90 -15.53
N SER A 242 -18.72 -1.36 -15.97
CA SER A 242 -18.09 -0.16 -15.41
C SER A 242 -18.66 1.19 -15.92
N SER A 243 -19.77 1.16 -16.66
CA SER A 243 -20.50 2.38 -17.03
C SER A 243 -21.35 2.86 -15.85
N GLY A 244 -21.20 4.13 -15.46
CA GLY A 244 -21.76 4.71 -14.23
C GLY A 244 -20.75 4.86 -13.09
N LEU A 245 -19.61 4.15 -13.16
CA LEU A 245 -18.50 4.27 -12.21
C LEU A 245 -18.06 5.73 -12.05
N ILE A 246 -17.96 6.18 -10.79
CA ILE A 246 -17.19 7.38 -10.45
C ILE A 246 -15.82 6.94 -9.97
N GLU A 247 -14.78 7.26 -10.73
CA GLU A 247 -13.40 7.17 -10.25
C GLU A 247 -12.99 8.50 -9.58
N LEU A 248 -12.06 8.44 -8.63
CA LEU A 248 -11.37 9.59 -8.07
C LEU A 248 -9.86 9.54 -8.31
N THR A 249 -9.22 10.69 -8.30
CA THR A 249 -7.79 10.86 -8.02
C THR A 249 -7.58 12.21 -7.32
N TRP A 250 -6.36 12.53 -6.91
CA TRP A 250 -6.06 13.80 -6.25
C TRP A 250 -4.89 14.50 -6.95
N HIS A 251 -4.98 15.82 -7.11
CA HIS A 251 -3.83 16.65 -7.41
C HIS A 251 -3.28 17.24 -6.11
N LEU A 252 -1.99 17.06 -5.87
CA LEU A 252 -1.28 17.58 -4.70
C LEU A 252 -0.09 18.43 -5.16
N PRO A 253 0.07 19.66 -4.66
CA PRO A 253 1.06 20.60 -5.19
C PRO A 253 2.51 20.17 -4.90
N LEU A 254 3.40 20.61 -5.78
CA LEU A 254 4.83 20.28 -5.81
C LEU A 254 5.69 21.44 -5.28
N GLU A 255 6.91 21.12 -4.86
CA GLU A 255 7.88 22.11 -4.35
C GLU A 255 8.45 23.04 -5.44
N LYS A 256 8.40 22.61 -6.71
CA LYS A 256 8.83 23.41 -7.87
C LYS A 256 7.61 23.88 -8.67
N GLU A 257 7.23 25.15 -8.48
CA GLU A 257 6.06 25.77 -9.15
C GLU A 257 6.10 25.69 -10.68
N GLN A 258 7.29 25.61 -11.28
CA GLN A 258 7.47 25.46 -12.74
C GLN A 258 6.94 24.14 -13.31
N LEU A 259 6.68 23.13 -12.45
CA LEU A 259 6.20 21.80 -12.83
C LEU A 259 4.79 21.49 -12.31
N ASP A 260 4.19 22.41 -11.55
CA ASP A 260 2.90 22.20 -10.89
C ASP A 260 1.72 22.60 -11.81
N VAL A 261 0.62 21.87 -11.73
CA VAL A 261 -0.60 22.09 -12.52
C VAL A 261 -1.62 22.92 -11.76
N PHE A 262 -1.76 22.68 -10.44
CA PHE A 262 -2.66 23.42 -9.56
C PHE A 262 -1.97 23.67 -8.20
N SER A 263 -1.76 24.94 -7.86
CA SER A 263 -1.12 25.34 -6.58
C SER A 263 -1.97 25.05 -5.32
N THR A 264 -3.23 24.68 -5.50
CA THR A 264 -4.18 24.30 -4.44
C THR A 264 -4.51 22.81 -4.59
N PRO A 265 -4.40 21.99 -3.51
CA PRO A 265 -4.75 20.58 -3.58
C PRO A 265 -6.25 20.40 -3.85
N CYS A 266 -6.59 19.51 -4.78
CA CYS A 266 -7.97 19.22 -5.16
C CYS A 266 -8.19 17.74 -5.48
N CYS A 267 -9.42 17.28 -5.31
CA CYS A 267 -9.87 15.96 -5.74
C CYS A 267 -10.48 16.06 -7.14
N ILE A 268 -10.16 15.10 -8.00
CA ILE A 268 -10.58 15.02 -9.39
C ILE A 268 -11.53 13.82 -9.54
N LEU A 269 -12.78 14.07 -9.93
CA LEU A 269 -13.81 13.04 -10.05
C LEU A 269 -14.17 12.78 -11.52
N ASN A 270 -14.19 11.52 -11.96
CA ASN A 270 -14.43 11.13 -13.34
C ASN A 270 -15.63 10.17 -13.44
N LEU A 271 -16.75 10.64 -13.99
CA LEU A 271 -17.92 9.79 -14.27
C LEU A 271 -17.74 9.03 -15.59
N ARG A 272 -17.83 7.69 -15.56
CA ARG A 272 -17.80 6.80 -16.73
C ARG A 272 -19.20 6.61 -17.33
N GLY A 273 -19.28 6.42 -18.66
CA GLY A 273 -20.54 6.30 -19.39
C GLY A 273 -21.05 7.64 -19.96
N ASP A 274 -22.29 7.69 -20.43
CA ASP A 274 -22.99 8.94 -20.78
C ASP A 274 -23.82 9.42 -19.57
N ALA A 275 -23.67 10.69 -19.17
CA ALA A 275 -24.30 11.23 -17.98
C ALA A 275 -25.83 11.24 -18.02
N LYS A 276 -26.42 11.25 -19.23
CA LYS A 276 -27.88 11.15 -19.43
C LYS A 276 -28.47 9.89 -18.80
N LEU A 277 -27.70 8.80 -18.76
CA LEU A 277 -28.11 7.51 -18.16
C LEU A 277 -27.98 7.47 -16.63
N PHE A 278 -27.21 8.39 -16.03
CA PHE A 278 -26.77 8.32 -14.63
C PHE A 278 -27.21 9.54 -13.80
N SER A 279 -28.45 10.01 -14.00
CA SER A 279 -29.02 11.20 -13.34
C SER A 279 -28.78 11.28 -11.81
N LYS A 280 -28.92 10.17 -11.07
CA LYS A 280 -28.58 10.09 -9.63
C LYS A 280 -27.11 10.42 -9.33
N HIS A 281 -26.19 9.91 -10.16
CA HIS A 281 -24.74 10.12 -10.01
C HIS A 281 -24.39 11.58 -10.33
N VAL A 282 -25.03 12.15 -11.36
CA VAL A 282 -24.90 13.57 -11.72
C VAL A 282 -25.40 14.47 -10.58
N ALA A 283 -26.55 14.16 -9.98
CA ALA A 283 -27.08 14.92 -8.85
C ALA A 283 -26.13 14.89 -7.63
N PHE A 284 -25.66 13.72 -7.22
CA PHE A 284 -24.64 13.59 -6.17
C PHE A 284 -23.37 14.40 -6.48
N LEU A 285 -22.82 14.25 -7.68
CA LEU A 285 -21.65 14.99 -8.12
C LEU A 285 -21.88 16.52 -8.08
N THR A 286 -23.05 17.01 -8.49
CA THR A 286 -23.37 18.45 -8.44
C THR A 286 -23.53 19.00 -7.02
N GLU A 287 -23.88 18.14 -6.06
CA GLU A 287 -23.98 18.55 -4.67
C GLU A 287 -22.61 18.69 -4.00
N VAL A 288 -21.61 17.89 -4.38
CA VAL A 288 -20.27 17.90 -3.76
C VAL A 288 -19.24 18.74 -4.52
N SER A 289 -19.44 18.98 -5.82
CA SER A 289 -18.45 19.64 -6.68
C SER A 289 -18.31 21.15 -6.48
N SER A 290 -17.08 21.62 -6.45
CA SER A 290 -16.71 23.04 -6.55
C SER A 290 -16.71 23.50 -8.02
N VAL A 291 -16.24 22.62 -8.92
CA VAL A 291 -16.14 22.83 -10.37
C VAL A 291 -16.70 21.62 -11.12
N ILE A 292 -17.46 21.85 -12.19
CA ILE A 292 -17.99 20.80 -13.07
C ILE A 292 -17.61 21.10 -14.52
N CYS A 293 -16.75 20.29 -15.11
CA CYS A 293 -16.34 20.37 -16.51
C CYS A 293 -17.14 19.37 -17.35
N LEU A 294 -17.95 19.88 -18.27
CA LEU A 294 -18.92 19.13 -19.06
C LEU A 294 -18.50 19.09 -20.53
N PHE A 295 -18.13 17.91 -21.02
CA PHE A 295 -17.77 17.69 -22.42
C PHE A 295 -19.00 17.45 -23.29
N VAL A 296 -19.09 18.16 -24.42
CA VAL A 296 -20.14 17.98 -25.42
C VAL A 296 -19.62 18.27 -26.84
N ASP A 297 -19.87 17.35 -27.77
CA ASP A 297 -19.57 17.54 -29.21
C ASP A 297 -20.75 18.20 -29.95
N ASN A 298 -21.98 17.90 -29.53
CA ASN A 298 -23.22 18.34 -30.16
C ASN A 298 -24.31 18.60 -29.10
N ILE A 299 -24.96 19.76 -29.15
CA ILE A 299 -25.97 20.18 -28.17
C ILE A 299 -27.37 19.98 -28.76
N GLY A 300 -28.03 18.88 -28.42
CA GLY A 300 -29.43 18.62 -28.71
C GLY A 300 -30.37 19.07 -27.60
N ASP A 301 -31.67 18.79 -27.76
CA ASP A 301 -32.71 19.23 -26.82
C ASP A 301 -32.67 18.50 -25.45
N GLU A 302 -31.95 17.38 -25.34
CA GLU A 302 -31.69 16.71 -24.05
C GLU A 302 -30.49 17.31 -23.34
N GLU A 303 -29.42 17.58 -24.08
CA GLU A 303 -28.20 18.20 -23.59
C GLU A 303 -28.50 19.63 -23.09
N GLU A 304 -29.30 20.40 -23.84
CA GLU A 304 -29.74 21.75 -23.44
C GLU A 304 -30.53 21.72 -22.12
N LYS A 305 -31.40 20.71 -21.90
CA LYS A 305 -32.13 20.52 -20.63
C LYS A 305 -31.20 20.15 -19.47
N LEU A 306 -30.24 19.24 -19.71
CA LEU A 306 -29.33 18.78 -18.66
C LEU A 306 -28.34 19.90 -18.26
N ILE A 307 -27.80 20.64 -19.22
CA ILE A 307 -27.03 21.88 -18.97
C ILE A 307 -27.86 22.88 -18.14
N SER A 308 -29.13 23.07 -18.49
CA SER A 308 -30.05 23.96 -17.74
C SER A 308 -30.31 23.52 -16.30
N ALA A 309 -30.26 22.22 -16.01
CA ALA A 309 -30.36 21.69 -14.65
C ALA A 309 -29.07 21.92 -13.84
N LEU A 310 -27.91 21.64 -14.44
CA LEU A 310 -26.59 21.81 -13.81
C LEU A 310 -26.32 23.27 -13.41
N GLN A 311 -26.66 24.23 -14.28
CA GLN A 311 -26.38 25.65 -14.10
C GLN A 311 -27.14 26.28 -12.91
N ARG A 312 -28.14 25.59 -12.36
CA ARG A 312 -28.95 26.06 -11.21
C ARG A 312 -28.41 25.63 -9.84
N LEU A 313 -27.24 24.99 -9.81
CA LEU A 313 -26.66 24.34 -8.62
C LEU A 313 -25.41 25.09 -8.13
N LYS A 314 -24.88 24.69 -6.96
CA LYS A 314 -23.93 25.51 -6.18
C LYS A 314 -22.48 25.55 -6.71
N GLY A 315 -22.12 24.70 -7.67
CA GLY A 315 -20.77 24.62 -8.26
C GLY A 315 -20.62 25.43 -9.54
N LYS A 316 -19.39 25.87 -9.87
CA LYS A 316 -19.13 26.57 -11.15
C LYS A 316 -19.04 25.55 -12.30
N VAL A 317 -19.88 25.71 -13.33
CA VAL A 317 -19.89 24.83 -14.50
C VAL A 317 -19.05 25.44 -15.64
N PHE A 318 -18.21 24.62 -16.27
CA PHE A 318 -17.51 24.91 -17.52
C PHE A 318 -17.97 23.96 -18.62
N LEU A 319 -18.43 24.51 -19.74
CA LEU A 319 -18.86 23.75 -20.91
C LEU A 319 -17.69 23.64 -21.91
N LEU A 320 -17.16 22.43 -22.06
CA LEU A 320 -16.05 22.09 -22.94
C LEU A 320 -16.62 21.61 -24.28
N VAL A 321 -16.72 22.51 -25.26
CA VAL A 321 -17.38 22.24 -26.54
C VAL A 321 -16.34 21.86 -27.60
N ASN A 322 -16.46 20.67 -28.17
CA ASN A 322 -15.61 20.14 -29.23
C ASN A 322 -16.47 19.93 -30.51
N PRO A 323 -16.81 21.01 -31.24
CA PRO A 323 -17.83 20.94 -32.28
C PRO A 323 -17.31 20.22 -33.53
N ARG A 324 -18.02 19.18 -33.98
CA ARG A 324 -17.79 18.57 -35.30
C ARG A 324 -17.99 19.63 -36.39
N ASN A 325 -17.15 19.64 -37.44
CA ASN A 325 -17.14 20.70 -38.47
C ASN A 325 -18.52 21.00 -39.08
N SER A 326 -19.37 19.97 -39.24
CA SER A 326 -20.75 20.08 -39.73
C SER A 326 -21.72 20.81 -38.79
N ASN A 327 -21.43 20.87 -37.48
CA ASN A 327 -22.39 21.24 -36.44
C ASN A 327 -22.10 22.61 -35.79
N LEU A 328 -21.02 23.33 -36.18
CA LEU A 328 -20.64 24.61 -35.57
C LEU A 328 -21.79 25.65 -35.55
N GLN A 329 -22.57 25.75 -36.64
CA GLN A 329 -23.62 26.77 -36.74
C GLN A 329 -24.80 26.50 -35.80
N GLU A 330 -25.26 25.25 -35.69
CA GLU A 330 -26.36 24.90 -34.80
C GLU A 330 -25.92 24.88 -33.33
N ASN A 331 -24.74 24.32 -33.01
CA ASN A 331 -24.14 24.48 -31.68
C ASN A 331 -24.03 25.97 -31.29
N GLY A 332 -23.63 26.85 -32.20
CA GLY A 332 -23.58 28.31 -31.98
C GLY A 332 -24.95 28.95 -31.70
N ARG A 333 -26.01 28.52 -32.39
CA ARG A 333 -27.39 28.95 -32.11
C ARG A 333 -27.86 28.46 -30.74
N ARG A 334 -27.64 27.19 -30.40
CA ARG A 334 -28.00 26.59 -29.10
C ARG A 334 -27.26 27.23 -27.94
N LEU A 335 -25.95 27.47 -28.07
CA LEU A 335 -25.16 28.26 -27.11
C LEU A 335 -25.70 29.68 -26.93
N SER A 336 -26.22 30.30 -28.00
CA SER A 336 -26.81 31.64 -27.92
C SER A 336 -28.15 31.64 -27.15
N ARG A 337 -28.97 30.60 -27.30
CA ARG A 337 -30.18 30.38 -26.49
C ARG A 337 -29.83 30.16 -25.01
N LEU A 338 -28.95 29.20 -24.73
CA LEU A 338 -28.42 28.91 -23.39
C LEU A 338 -27.88 30.18 -22.70
N LYS A 339 -27.12 31.01 -23.42
CA LYS A 339 -26.66 32.31 -22.92
C LYS A 339 -27.83 33.25 -22.55
N SER A 340 -28.84 33.37 -23.41
CA SER A 340 -30.00 34.24 -23.17
C SER A 340 -30.94 33.74 -22.07
N THR A 341 -30.95 32.44 -21.77
CA THR A 341 -31.89 31.81 -20.83
C THR A 341 -31.28 31.56 -19.45
N LEU A 342 -29.95 31.43 -19.34
CA LEU A 342 -29.26 30.98 -18.12
C LEU A 342 -28.12 31.90 -17.64
N ASN A 343 -27.91 33.06 -18.28
CA ASN A 343 -26.80 33.98 -17.99
C ASN A 343 -25.39 33.34 -18.04
N ILE A 344 -25.20 32.27 -18.81
CA ILE A 344 -23.89 31.63 -19.02
C ILE A 344 -22.92 32.66 -19.64
N THR A 345 -21.81 32.93 -18.96
CA THR A 345 -20.81 33.91 -19.46
C THR A 345 -19.94 33.29 -20.56
N LYS A 346 -19.24 34.12 -21.35
CA LYS A 346 -18.32 33.59 -22.37
C LYS A 346 -17.20 32.74 -21.74
N ASP A 347 -16.80 33.10 -20.54
CA ASP A 347 -15.68 32.50 -19.78
C ASP A 347 -16.03 31.11 -19.24
N GLN A 348 -17.32 30.76 -19.19
CA GLN A 348 -17.81 29.42 -18.87
C GLN A 348 -17.85 28.48 -20.09
N VAL A 349 -17.70 28.98 -21.32
CA VAL A 349 -17.82 28.17 -22.55
C VAL A 349 -16.49 28.12 -23.29
N LEU A 350 -15.74 27.04 -23.09
CA LEU A 350 -14.42 26.83 -23.67
C LEU A 350 -14.56 26.00 -24.95
N ILE A 351 -14.61 26.68 -26.10
CA ILE A 351 -14.82 26.05 -27.42
C ILE A 351 -13.47 25.73 -28.08
N ARG A 352 -13.30 24.47 -28.47
CA ARG A 352 -12.09 23.95 -29.11
C ARG A 352 -12.16 24.08 -30.65
N THR A 353 -12.04 25.29 -31.19
CA THR A 353 -12.21 25.53 -32.65
C THR A 353 -10.93 25.47 -33.48
N LYS A 354 -9.79 26.00 -32.99
CA LYS A 354 -8.52 26.06 -33.76
C LYS A 354 -7.22 25.89 -32.94
N LYS A 355 -7.32 25.63 -31.63
CA LYS A 355 -6.17 25.53 -30.72
C LYS A 355 -5.48 24.17 -30.79
N ASN A 356 -4.17 24.15 -30.54
CA ASN A 356 -3.42 22.93 -30.21
C ASN A 356 -4.00 22.29 -28.93
N ASP A 357 -3.90 20.97 -28.77
CA ASP A 357 -4.27 20.26 -27.54
C ASP A 357 -3.67 20.93 -26.30
N SER A 358 -2.37 21.26 -26.33
CA SER A 358 -1.65 21.94 -25.24
C SER A 358 -2.20 23.33 -24.89
N GLU A 359 -2.62 24.10 -25.89
CA GLU A 359 -3.14 25.46 -25.75
C GLU A 359 -4.63 25.48 -25.34
N PHE A 360 -5.36 24.39 -25.60
CA PHE A 360 -6.69 24.18 -25.02
C PHE A 360 -6.59 23.70 -23.57
N ILE A 361 -5.65 22.80 -23.27
CA ILE A 361 -5.33 22.33 -21.91
C ILE A 361 -4.92 23.51 -21.01
N SER A 362 -4.05 24.42 -21.47
CA SER A 362 -3.62 25.56 -20.65
C SER A 362 -4.78 26.52 -20.31
N VAL A 363 -5.71 26.77 -21.25
CA VAL A 363 -6.92 27.55 -20.98
C VAL A 363 -7.82 26.87 -19.94
N VAL A 364 -8.01 25.54 -20.03
CA VAL A 364 -8.79 24.78 -19.04
C VAL A 364 -8.11 24.77 -17.67
N ARG A 365 -6.78 24.63 -17.61
CA ARG A 365 -6.00 24.76 -16.36
C ARG A 365 -6.21 26.13 -15.72
N SER A 366 -6.03 27.22 -16.46
CA SER A 366 -6.25 28.58 -15.95
C SER A 366 -7.69 28.81 -15.46
N ALA A 367 -8.68 28.30 -16.18
CA ALA A 367 -10.09 28.40 -15.79
C ALA A 367 -10.37 27.68 -14.46
N ILE A 368 -9.83 26.48 -14.26
CA ILE A 368 -9.95 25.71 -13.01
C ILE A 368 -9.16 26.39 -11.88
N SER A 369 -7.90 26.77 -12.10
CA SER A 369 -7.04 27.45 -11.13
C SER A 369 -7.68 28.74 -10.59
N ASN A 370 -8.31 29.54 -11.45
CA ASN A 370 -9.02 30.75 -11.06
C ASN A 370 -10.21 30.48 -10.12
N VAL A 371 -10.79 29.28 -10.13
CA VAL A 371 -11.82 28.88 -9.17
C VAL A 371 -11.21 28.30 -7.89
N LEU A 372 -10.11 27.54 -8.01
CA LEU A 372 -9.41 26.95 -6.87
C LEU A 372 -8.70 28.01 -5.99
N THR A 373 -8.41 29.20 -6.53
CA THR A 373 -7.91 30.34 -5.75
C THR A 373 -9.02 31.29 -5.26
N SER A 374 -10.16 31.37 -5.96
CA SER A 374 -11.29 32.25 -5.58
C SER A 374 -12.23 31.59 -4.55
N GLU A 375 -11.71 31.27 -3.36
CA GLU A 375 -12.46 30.62 -2.26
C GLU A 375 -13.33 29.43 -2.70
N PRO A 376 -12.73 28.32 -3.16
CA PRO A 376 -13.49 27.15 -3.58
C PRO A 376 -14.24 26.54 -2.39
N ARG A 377 -15.48 26.11 -2.60
CA ARG A 377 -16.18 25.22 -1.66
C ARG A 377 -15.35 23.96 -1.46
N THR A 378 -15.04 23.60 -0.21
CA THR A 378 -14.32 22.37 0.13
C THR A 378 -15.19 21.40 0.94
N MET A 379 -14.90 20.11 0.83
CA MET A 379 -15.58 19.02 1.53
C MET A 379 -14.64 17.82 1.65
N SER A 380 -14.63 17.12 2.78
CA SER A 380 -13.92 15.85 2.94
C SER A 380 -14.78 14.69 2.41
N LEU A 381 -14.17 13.56 2.02
CA LEU A 381 -14.93 12.37 1.59
C LEU A 381 -15.73 11.77 2.75
N GLU A 382 -15.22 11.91 3.97
CA GLU A 382 -15.96 11.60 5.20
C GLU A 382 -17.16 12.52 5.36
N LYS A 383 -17.02 13.84 5.20
CA LYS A 383 -18.17 14.76 5.29
C LYS A 383 -19.22 14.52 4.20
N MET A 384 -18.80 14.06 3.02
CA MET A 384 -19.71 13.58 1.96
C MET A 384 -20.54 12.33 2.37
N ALA A 385 -20.21 11.70 3.50
CA ALA A 385 -20.98 10.63 4.14
C ALA A 385 -21.52 10.99 5.55
N GLU A 386 -20.92 11.93 6.29
CA GLU A 386 -21.41 12.41 7.61
C GLU A 386 -22.71 13.23 7.50
N ASP A 387 -23.07 13.71 6.30
CA ASP A 387 -24.44 14.14 6.00
C ASP A 387 -25.47 12.97 6.16
N ALA A 388 -25.01 11.76 6.51
CA ALA A 388 -25.77 10.60 7.00
C ALA A 388 -25.50 10.19 8.49
N LYS A 389 -25.02 11.11 9.36
CA LYS A 389 -24.91 11.10 10.86
C LYS A 389 -23.51 10.92 11.50
N SER A 390 -23.48 11.16 12.82
CA SER A 390 -22.35 11.58 13.68
C SER A 390 -22.34 10.94 15.10
N PRO A 391 -21.17 10.81 15.76
CA PRO A 391 -21.02 10.62 17.23
C PRO A 391 -20.12 11.69 17.93
N ASN A 392 -19.95 11.62 19.26
CA ASN A 392 -19.31 12.66 20.12
C ASN A 392 -18.40 12.09 21.24
N GLU A 393 -17.43 12.91 21.73
CA GLU A 393 -16.73 12.86 23.06
C GLU A 393 -15.86 11.60 23.40
N GLY A 394 -14.87 11.61 24.33
CA GLY A 394 -14.21 12.62 25.20
C GLY A 394 -13.22 11.92 26.19
N ASP A 395 -12.10 12.55 26.63
CA ASP A 395 -10.98 11.86 27.35
C ASP A 395 -10.18 12.78 28.34
N GLU A 396 -9.49 12.18 29.35
CA GLU A 396 -8.27 12.63 30.12
C GLU A 396 -8.05 11.76 31.42
N SER A 397 -6.89 11.14 31.71
CA SER A 397 -5.62 11.64 32.35
C SER A 397 -5.68 11.82 33.90
N TRP A 398 -4.69 11.50 34.79
CA TRP A 398 -3.19 11.51 34.79
C TRP A 398 -2.58 10.74 36.03
N ARG A 399 -1.26 10.57 36.37
CA ARG A 399 0.08 10.30 35.73
C ARG A 399 1.20 10.04 36.80
N LEU A 400 2.24 9.19 36.51
CA LEU A 400 3.53 8.93 37.28
C LEU A 400 3.38 8.12 38.63
N LYS A 401 4.36 7.63 39.43
CA LYS A 401 5.86 7.65 39.70
C LYS A 401 6.25 6.26 40.38
N ASN A 402 7.42 5.81 40.91
CA ASN A 402 8.92 5.90 40.82
C ASN A 402 9.54 4.78 41.78
N ILE A 403 10.83 4.38 41.95
CA ILE A 403 12.08 4.17 41.14
C ILE A 403 13.11 3.29 41.97
N GLY A 404 13.89 2.38 41.32
CA GLY A 404 15.25 1.85 41.72
C GLY A 404 15.44 0.78 42.84
N GLN A 405 16.56 0.02 42.96
CA GLN A 405 17.59 -0.51 42.01
C GLN A 405 18.61 -1.50 42.71
N LYS A 406 19.10 -2.62 42.09
CA LYS A 406 20.37 -3.40 42.41
C LYS A 406 20.67 -4.63 41.48
N MET A 407 21.74 -5.42 41.73
CA MET A 407 22.84 -5.84 40.80
C MET A 407 22.98 -7.35 40.33
N PRO A 408 23.79 -7.66 39.25
CA PRO A 408 23.63 -8.74 38.22
C PRO A 408 23.78 -10.28 38.41
N CYS A 409 24.04 -10.91 39.57
CA CYS A 409 24.14 -12.40 39.61
C CYS A 409 23.29 -13.10 40.68
N GLU A 410 23.08 -12.47 41.83
CA GLU A 410 21.83 -12.71 42.58
C GLU A 410 20.64 -12.34 41.68
N TYR A 411 20.78 -11.30 40.85
CA TYR A 411 19.90 -10.83 39.78
C TYR A 411 19.22 -11.88 38.91
N THR A 412 19.73 -13.08 38.64
CA THR A 412 18.92 -14.01 37.80
C THR A 412 17.79 -14.62 38.64
N LYS A 413 18.06 -14.93 39.92
CA LYS A 413 17.04 -15.38 40.89
C LYS A 413 16.26 -14.21 41.48
N GLU A 414 16.94 -13.10 41.78
CA GLU A 414 16.32 -11.84 42.17
C GLU A 414 15.50 -11.22 41.05
N LEU A 415 15.87 -11.28 39.76
CA LEU A 415 15.02 -10.86 38.64
C LEU A 415 13.86 -11.82 38.52
N ASN A 416 14.03 -13.13 38.62
CA ASN A 416 12.85 -14.00 38.55
C ASN A 416 11.88 -13.74 39.73
N GLN A 417 12.39 -13.43 40.92
CA GLN A 417 11.57 -12.98 42.06
C GLN A 417 11.06 -11.53 41.93
N LYS A 418 11.82 -10.59 41.36
CA LYS A 418 11.42 -9.19 41.14
C LYS A 418 10.46 -9.09 39.97
N LYS A 419 10.65 -9.85 38.88
CA LYS A 419 9.73 -10.09 37.76
C LYS A 419 8.46 -10.73 38.30
N LYS A 420 8.50 -11.81 39.12
CA LYS A 420 7.26 -12.35 39.75
C LYS A 420 6.57 -11.31 40.67
N LYS A 421 7.31 -10.53 41.46
CA LYS A 421 6.79 -9.39 42.27
C LYS A 421 6.30 -8.20 41.43
N ILE A 422 6.85 -7.95 40.25
CA ILE A 422 6.45 -6.89 39.32
C ILE A 422 5.24 -7.34 38.50
N ARG A 423 5.15 -8.61 38.10
CA ARG A 423 3.95 -9.22 37.53
C ARG A 423 2.81 -9.23 38.56
N GLN A 424 3.08 -9.54 39.82
CA GLN A 424 2.13 -9.34 40.93
C GLN A 424 1.70 -7.86 41.03
N LYS A 425 2.62 -6.90 41.03
CA LYS A 425 2.31 -5.45 41.00
C LYS A 425 1.65 -4.93 39.70
N GLN A 426 1.71 -5.71 38.62
CA GLN A 426 0.96 -5.46 37.39
C GLN A 426 -0.46 -6.02 37.50
N MET A 427 -0.66 -7.15 38.19
CA MET A 427 -1.98 -7.69 38.53
C MET A 427 -2.68 -6.94 39.67
N GLU A 428 -1.94 -6.29 40.56
CA GLU A 428 -2.45 -5.33 41.56
C GLU A 428 -2.97 -4.03 40.92
N LYS A 429 -2.76 -3.84 39.61
CA LYS A 429 -3.41 -2.81 38.81
C LYS A 429 -4.50 -3.46 37.99
N ASP A 430 -5.71 -2.93 38.08
CA ASP A 430 -6.78 -3.32 37.16
C ASP A 430 -6.38 -3.02 35.71
N ILE A 431 -6.85 -3.88 34.81
CA ILE A 431 -6.71 -3.66 33.36
C ILE A 431 -7.48 -2.38 33.01
N SER A 432 -6.87 -1.46 32.26
CA SER A 432 -7.58 -0.23 31.91
C SER A 432 -8.79 -0.55 31.02
N VAL A 433 -9.90 0.17 31.20
CA VAL A 433 -11.15 -0.06 30.46
C VAL A 433 -10.94 -0.07 28.94
N SER A 434 -9.98 0.71 28.44
CA SER A 434 -9.58 0.72 27.02
C SER A 434 -8.91 -0.58 26.56
N VAL A 435 -8.16 -1.26 27.42
CA VAL A 435 -7.56 -2.58 27.14
C VAL A 435 -8.55 -3.71 27.41
N GLU A 436 -9.46 -3.58 28.39
CA GLU A 436 -10.56 -4.54 28.56
C GLU A 436 -11.45 -4.58 27.32
N LYS A 437 -11.86 -3.42 26.79
CA LYS A 437 -12.60 -3.31 25.52
C LYS A 437 -11.80 -3.80 24.31
N PHE A 438 -10.48 -3.64 24.31
CA PHE A 438 -9.61 -4.18 23.26
C PHE A 438 -9.59 -5.72 23.30
N ILE A 439 -9.54 -6.33 24.49
CA ILE A 439 -9.65 -7.78 24.68
C ILE A 439 -11.05 -8.28 24.29
N GLU A 440 -12.11 -7.61 24.73
CA GLU A 440 -13.51 -7.93 24.37
C GLU A 440 -13.70 -7.96 22.84
N ALA A 441 -13.23 -6.92 22.14
CA ALA A 441 -13.29 -6.85 20.68
C ALA A 441 -12.36 -7.85 19.97
N LEU A 442 -11.27 -8.32 20.61
CA LEU A 442 -10.46 -9.44 20.12
C LEU A 442 -11.12 -10.81 20.30
N MET A 443 -12.09 -10.94 21.21
CA MET A 443 -12.88 -12.15 21.44
C MET A 443 -14.19 -12.18 20.62
N SER A 444 -14.41 -11.17 19.76
CA SER A 444 -15.50 -11.13 18.76
C SER A 444 -15.26 -12.11 17.59
N THR A 445 -16.17 -12.18 16.62
CA THR A 445 -16.00 -13.06 15.46
C THR A 445 -14.79 -12.65 14.61
N SER A 446 -14.22 -13.56 13.82
CA SER A 446 -13.01 -13.29 13.04
C SER A 446 -13.13 -12.09 12.10
N GLU A 447 -14.32 -11.82 11.56
CA GLU A 447 -14.59 -10.67 10.69
C GLU A 447 -14.69 -9.35 11.48
N GLU A 448 -15.44 -9.33 12.58
CA GLU A 448 -15.57 -8.17 13.48
C GLU A 448 -14.21 -7.79 14.09
N ARG A 449 -13.45 -8.78 14.53
CA ARG A 449 -12.09 -8.64 15.06
C ARG A 449 -11.15 -8.03 14.03
N LEU A 450 -11.18 -8.52 12.78
CA LEU A 450 -10.37 -7.98 11.70
C LEU A 450 -10.79 -6.55 11.34
N PHE A 451 -12.09 -6.24 11.42
CA PHE A 451 -12.63 -4.88 11.24
C PHE A 451 -12.14 -3.92 12.32
N PHE A 452 -12.30 -4.32 13.58
CA PHE A 452 -11.84 -3.56 14.73
C PHE A 452 -10.33 -3.29 14.69
N LEU A 453 -9.51 -4.30 14.38
CA LEU A 453 -8.05 -4.15 14.26
C LEU A 453 -7.65 -3.18 13.14
N HIS A 454 -8.26 -3.27 11.95
CA HIS A 454 -7.99 -2.33 10.87
C HIS A 454 -8.47 -0.91 11.20
N TRP A 455 -9.71 -0.75 11.69
CA TRP A 455 -10.26 0.55 12.08
C TRP A 455 -9.44 1.21 13.18
N MET A 456 -8.99 0.46 14.18
CA MET A 456 -8.18 0.96 15.28
C MET A 456 -6.76 1.33 14.84
N LYS A 457 -6.09 0.47 14.06
CA LYS A 457 -4.80 0.80 13.39
C LYS A 457 -4.93 2.13 12.65
N MET A 458 -6.00 2.27 11.86
CA MET A 458 -6.29 3.49 11.13
C MET A 458 -6.54 4.68 12.05
N TYR A 459 -7.49 4.63 12.98
CA TYR A 459 -7.86 5.76 13.83
C TYR A 459 -6.63 6.33 14.56
N LEU A 460 -5.84 5.45 15.17
CA LEU A 460 -4.57 5.77 15.82
C LEU A 460 -3.55 6.41 14.85
N ASP A 461 -3.34 5.82 13.67
CA ASP A 461 -2.46 6.38 12.63
C ASP A 461 -2.91 7.78 12.15
N SER A 462 -4.19 8.15 12.32
CA SER A 462 -4.68 9.51 12.01
C SER A 462 -4.28 10.50 13.08
N LEU A 463 -4.53 10.19 14.36
CA LEU A 463 -4.18 11.05 15.50
C LEU A 463 -2.67 11.37 15.50
N SER A 464 -1.82 10.38 15.22
CA SER A 464 -0.39 10.61 15.03
C SER A 464 -0.08 11.47 13.80
N ALA A 465 -0.83 11.39 12.70
CA ALA A 465 -0.66 12.29 11.54
C ALA A 465 -1.09 13.74 11.82
N ASP A 466 -1.85 14.00 12.89
CA ASP A 466 -2.16 15.35 13.35
C ASP A 466 -1.04 15.98 14.18
N VAL A 467 -0.40 15.20 15.06
CA VAL A 467 0.59 15.72 16.02
C VAL A 467 2.04 15.65 15.52
N LEU A 468 2.43 14.56 14.84
CA LEU A 468 3.83 14.31 14.47
C LEU A 468 4.46 15.35 13.51
N PRO A 469 3.77 15.93 12.50
CA PRO A 469 4.40 16.86 11.56
C PRO A 469 4.95 18.14 12.21
N GLU A 470 4.27 18.67 13.24
CA GLU A 470 4.74 19.86 13.95
C GLU A 470 5.94 19.53 14.85
N ILE A 471 5.95 18.34 15.47
CA ILE A 471 7.13 17.89 16.23
C ILE A 471 8.32 17.65 15.27
N GLN A 472 8.10 17.14 14.05
CA GLN A 472 9.15 17.03 13.02
C GLN A 472 9.71 18.40 12.63
N ARG A 473 8.86 19.43 12.40
CA ARG A 473 9.31 20.81 12.17
C ARG A 473 10.19 21.31 13.32
N GLN A 474 9.70 21.17 14.55
CA GLN A 474 10.43 21.61 15.74
C GLN A 474 11.77 20.89 15.90
N LEU A 475 11.85 19.59 15.57
CA LEU A 475 13.07 18.80 15.60
C LEU A 475 14.08 19.25 14.54
N MET A 476 13.65 19.42 13.29
CA MET A 476 14.50 19.86 12.15
C MET A 476 15.11 21.25 12.37
N ASN A 477 14.36 22.15 13.01
CA ASN A 477 14.81 23.51 13.30
C ASN A 477 15.59 23.61 14.64
N CYS A 478 15.76 22.52 15.40
CA CYS A 478 16.40 22.53 16.71
C CYS A 478 17.93 22.38 16.64
N LYS A 479 18.66 23.40 17.11
CA LYS A 479 20.14 23.37 17.26
C LYS A 479 20.61 23.00 18.67
N ASP A 480 19.70 22.75 19.60
CA ASP A 480 19.96 22.42 21.01
C ASP A 480 19.68 20.94 21.25
N GLU A 481 20.72 20.16 21.56
CA GLU A 481 20.61 18.71 21.74
C GLU A 481 19.73 18.30 22.94
N ASN A 482 19.60 19.13 23.99
CA ASN A 482 18.71 18.83 25.12
C ASN A 482 17.25 19.09 24.76
N ARG A 483 16.95 20.19 24.07
CA ARG A 483 15.62 20.47 23.54
C ARG A 483 15.21 19.45 22.46
N LYS A 484 16.15 19.02 21.62
CA LYS A 484 15.99 17.95 20.62
C LYS A 484 15.64 16.62 21.28
N LYS A 485 16.32 16.22 22.37
CA LYS A 485 15.96 15.02 23.17
C LYS A 485 14.53 15.07 23.70
N ALA A 486 14.11 16.19 24.29
CA ALA A 486 12.73 16.36 24.77
C ALA A 486 11.69 16.32 23.61
N LEU A 487 12.06 16.80 22.42
CA LEU A 487 11.23 16.69 21.23
C LEU A 487 11.15 15.24 20.71
N LEU A 488 12.24 14.45 20.77
CA LEU A 488 12.24 13.02 20.41
C LEU A 488 11.41 12.15 21.36
N GLU A 489 11.44 12.46 22.67
CA GLU A 489 10.58 11.82 23.66
C GLU A 489 9.10 12.15 23.37
N LYS A 490 8.78 13.43 23.15
CA LYS A 490 7.43 13.86 22.76
C LYS A 490 6.98 13.22 21.44
N PHE A 491 7.88 13.11 20.47
CA PHE A 491 7.64 12.48 19.17
C PHE A 491 7.27 11.00 19.33
N SER A 492 8.07 10.25 20.09
CA SER A 492 7.83 8.84 20.42
C SER A 492 6.47 8.65 21.10
N ASN A 493 6.19 9.45 22.14
CA ASN A 493 4.96 9.39 22.92
C ASN A 493 3.70 9.83 22.12
N SER A 494 3.88 10.51 20.97
CA SER A 494 2.80 10.90 20.06
C SER A 494 2.55 9.87 18.93
N SER A 495 3.28 8.76 18.92
CA SER A 495 3.31 7.75 17.84
C SER A 495 2.61 6.44 18.23
N VAL A 496 1.51 6.53 18.97
CA VAL A 496 0.74 5.37 19.47
C VAL A 496 -0.07 4.74 18.35
N GLY A 497 0.41 3.62 17.79
CA GLY A 497 -0.33 2.74 16.88
C GLY A 497 -0.74 1.40 17.50
N LEU A 498 -1.51 0.59 16.76
CA LEU A 498 -2.08 -0.71 17.18
C LEU A 498 -1.07 -1.65 17.88
N LYS A 499 0.20 -1.66 17.43
CA LYS A 499 1.28 -2.47 17.99
C LYS A 499 1.39 -2.40 19.53
N HIS A 500 1.12 -1.25 20.14
CA HIS A 500 1.23 -1.08 21.59
C HIS A 500 0.12 -1.82 22.35
N PHE A 501 -1.07 -1.95 21.77
CA PHE A 501 -2.19 -2.68 22.37
C PHE A 501 -1.98 -4.21 22.27
N LEU A 502 -1.46 -4.68 21.13
CA LEU A 502 -1.04 -6.08 20.97
C LEU A 502 0.11 -6.43 21.92
N ARG A 503 1.08 -5.52 22.11
CA ARG A 503 2.15 -5.66 23.10
C ARG A 503 1.62 -5.71 24.53
N GLU A 504 0.69 -4.83 24.89
CA GLU A 504 0.11 -4.79 26.25
C GLU A 504 -0.62 -6.11 26.58
N ILE A 505 -1.36 -6.69 25.63
CA ILE A 505 -1.94 -8.03 25.78
C ILE A 505 -0.87 -9.10 26.02
N GLY A 506 0.23 -9.09 25.26
CA GLY A 506 1.34 -10.03 25.49
C GLY A 506 1.99 -9.87 26.87
N GLN A 507 2.10 -8.64 27.37
CA GLN A 507 2.60 -8.33 28.71
C GLN A 507 1.62 -8.75 29.82
N ILE A 508 0.31 -8.62 29.60
CA ILE A 508 -0.74 -9.12 30.49
C ILE A 508 -0.68 -10.66 30.55
N TYR A 509 -0.64 -11.34 29.40
CA TYR A 509 -0.54 -12.80 29.33
C TYR A 509 0.70 -13.34 30.07
N GLU A 510 1.88 -12.77 29.78
CA GLU A 510 3.12 -13.06 30.51
C GLU A 510 3.04 -12.78 32.02
N ALA A 511 2.20 -11.84 32.48
CA ALA A 511 1.97 -11.58 33.89
C ALA A 511 1.15 -12.68 34.58
N PHE A 512 0.05 -13.12 33.95
CA PHE A 512 -0.77 -14.22 34.46
C PHE A 512 0.01 -15.54 34.50
N VAL A 513 0.67 -15.94 33.39
CA VAL A 513 1.41 -17.21 33.32
C VAL A 513 2.65 -17.23 34.24
N ALA A 514 3.22 -16.07 34.59
CA ALA A 514 4.33 -15.99 35.55
C ALA A 514 3.90 -16.00 37.03
N THR A 515 2.62 -15.82 37.35
CA THR A 515 2.12 -15.78 38.74
C THR A 515 1.46 -17.07 39.22
N GLU A 516 1.20 -18.03 38.32
CA GLU A 516 0.46 -19.29 38.61
C GLU A 516 -0.96 -19.06 39.18
N THR A 517 -1.51 -17.86 38.97
CA THR A 517 -2.91 -17.56 39.26
C THR A 517 -3.81 -18.29 38.27
N LYS A 518 -5.03 -18.69 38.69
CA LYS A 518 -6.03 -19.18 37.74
C LYS A 518 -6.39 -18.04 36.78
N LEU A 519 -5.95 -18.16 35.53
CA LEU A 519 -6.43 -17.34 34.42
C LEU A 519 -7.96 -17.29 34.43
N LYS A 520 -8.53 -16.10 34.21
CA LYS A 520 -9.90 -16.02 33.66
C LYS A 520 -9.90 -16.80 32.34
N SER A 521 -10.96 -17.56 32.05
CA SER A 521 -11.11 -18.39 30.84
C SER A 521 -10.62 -17.65 29.59
N ASP A 522 -11.09 -16.42 29.47
CA ASP A 522 -11.00 -15.53 28.31
C ASP A 522 -9.57 -15.02 28.06
N LEU A 523 -8.69 -15.08 29.07
CA LEU A 523 -7.27 -14.74 28.96
C LEU A 523 -6.40 -15.93 28.52
N SER A 524 -6.86 -17.16 28.71
CA SER A 524 -6.12 -18.37 28.29
C SER A 524 -6.12 -18.56 26.76
N SER A 525 -7.14 -18.03 26.07
CA SER A 525 -7.28 -18.03 24.62
C SER A 525 -6.47 -16.96 23.89
N LEU A 526 -5.78 -16.05 24.60
CA LEU A 526 -5.07 -14.93 23.96
C LEU A 526 -3.98 -15.35 22.95
N PRO A 527 -3.13 -16.37 23.20
CA PRO A 527 -2.17 -16.85 22.18
C PRO A 527 -2.89 -17.45 20.97
N SER A 528 -4.04 -18.08 21.18
CA SER A 528 -4.90 -18.66 20.14
C SER A 528 -5.44 -17.57 19.21
N VAL A 529 -5.97 -16.49 19.78
CA VAL A 529 -6.44 -15.31 19.02
C VAL A 529 -5.28 -14.60 18.30
N ALA A 530 -4.11 -14.48 18.95
CA ALA A 530 -2.93 -13.90 18.33
C ALA A 530 -2.36 -14.77 17.18
N ALA A 531 -2.44 -16.10 17.28
CA ALA A 531 -2.11 -17.01 16.18
C ALA A 531 -3.04 -16.83 14.97
N GLU A 532 -4.34 -16.60 15.19
CA GLU A 532 -5.28 -16.28 14.11
C GLU A 532 -4.96 -14.93 13.47
N ILE A 533 -4.69 -13.89 14.27
CA ILE A 533 -4.26 -12.56 13.80
C ILE A 533 -3.00 -12.65 12.92
N LEU A 534 -2.03 -13.50 13.29
CA LEU A 534 -0.82 -13.74 12.51
C LEU A 534 -1.10 -14.52 11.20
N LEU A 535 -2.00 -15.51 11.25
CA LEU A 535 -2.42 -16.31 10.08
C LEU A 535 -3.28 -15.52 9.08
N ASP A 536 -4.00 -14.50 9.54
CA ASP A 536 -4.70 -13.50 8.71
C ASP A 536 -3.75 -12.43 8.14
N GLY A 537 -2.46 -12.50 8.48
CA GLY A 537 -1.42 -11.66 7.92
C GLY A 537 -1.32 -10.28 8.56
N VAL A 538 -1.67 -10.12 9.83
CA VAL A 538 -1.36 -8.92 10.62
C VAL A 538 0.00 -9.11 11.31
N PRO A 539 0.93 -8.14 11.24
CA PRO A 539 2.25 -8.28 11.86
C PRO A 539 2.18 -8.23 13.39
N ILE A 540 2.88 -9.15 14.05
CA ILE A 540 3.03 -9.24 15.51
C ILE A 540 4.46 -8.89 15.91
N GLU A 541 4.64 -8.25 17.06
CA GLU A 541 5.95 -7.89 17.60
C GLU A 541 6.67 -9.12 18.17
N LEU A 542 7.91 -9.34 17.72
CA LEU A 542 8.81 -10.43 18.13
C LEU A 542 9.81 -9.95 19.18
N ILE A 543 10.33 -8.72 19.03
CA ILE A 543 11.29 -8.08 19.95
C ILE A 543 10.79 -6.68 20.27
N ASP A 544 10.77 -6.27 21.54
CA ASP A 544 10.43 -4.90 21.94
C ASP A 544 11.66 -3.97 21.92
N GLY A 545 11.78 -3.10 20.91
CA GLY A 545 12.90 -2.14 20.82
C GLY A 545 12.91 -0.97 21.82
N ASN A 546 11.91 -0.87 22.70
CA ASN A 546 11.98 0.03 23.86
C ASN A 546 12.75 -0.59 25.04
N VAL A 547 12.88 -1.92 25.08
CA VAL A 547 13.45 -2.69 26.21
C VAL A 547 14.57 -3.64 25.78
N SER A 548 14.66 -3.99 24.48
CA SER A 548 15.48 -5.07 23.94
C SER A 548 15.13 -6.46 24.53
N ASP A 549 13.86 -6.69 24.81
CA ASP A 549 13.34 -7.93 25.42
C ASP A 549 12.45 -8.70 24.44
N ILE A 550 12.44 -10.04 24.58
CA ILE A 550 11.53 -10.94 23.86
C ILE A 550 10.52 -11.46 24.89
N PRO A 551 9.20 -11.29 24.67
CA PRO A 551 8.19 -11.94 25.51
C PRO A 551 8.12 -13.43 25.13
N LEU A 552 9.14 -14.19 25.55
CA LEU A 552 9.44 -15.53 25.06
C LEU A 552 8.27 -16.50 25.19
N ARG A 553 7.50 -16.46 26.29
CA ARG A 553 6.34 -17.36 26.46
C ARG A 553 5.21 -16.96 25.51
N TRP A 554 4.91 -15.67 25.43
CA TRP A 554 3.90 -15.14 24.49
C TRP A 554 4.21 -15.54 23.03
N VAL A 555 5.46 -15.39 22.58
CA VAL A 555 5.88 -15.80 21.23
C VAL A 555 5.85 -17.32 21.07
N SER A 556 6.35 -18.08 22.07
CA SER A 556 6.32 -19.56 22.06
C SER A 556 4.90 -20.10 21.90
N ASP A 557 3.97 -19.56 22.68
CA ASP A 557 2.59 -20.03 22.77
C ASP A 557 1.78 -19.62 21.52
N ILE A 558 2.06 -18.46 20.92
CA ILE A 558 1.55 -18.10 19.58
C ILE A 558 2.02 -19.09 18.52
N LEU A 559 3.32 -19.41 18.49
CA LEU A 559 3.87 -20.34 17.50
C LEU A 559 3.32 -21.76 17.69
N ALA A 560 3.14 -22.22 18.92
CA ALA A 560 2.44 -23.48 19.22
C ALA A 560 0.98 -23.45 18.72
N GLU A 561 0.24 -22.37 18.95
CA GLU A 561 -1.13 -22.23 18.47
C GLU A 561 -1.24 -22.11 16.94
N VAL A 562 -0.24 -21.53 16.25
CA VAL A 562 -0.14 -21.59 14.78
C VAL A 562 0.02 -23.03 14.31
N GLN A 563 0.83 -23.86 14.98
CA GLN A 563 0.97 -25.28 14.66
C GLN A 563 -0.35 -26.04 14.89
N ASN A 564 -1.01 -25.81 16.03
CA ASN A 564 -2.29 -26.43 16.38
C ASN A 564 -3.43 -26.09 15.40
N LYS A 565 -3.46 -24.85 14.87
CA LYS A 565 -4.48 -24.37 13.92
C LYS A 565 -4.17 -24.70 12.45
N THR A 566 -3.06 -25.37 12.16
CA THR A 566 -2.65 -25.72 10.79
C THR A 566 -2.50 -27.23 10.62
N HIS A 567 -1.32 -27.77 10.92
CA HIS A 567 -1.01 -29.20 10.95
C HIS A 567 0.28 -29.41 11.77
N PRO A 568 0.47 -30.54 12.46
CA PRO A 568 1.73 -30.84 13.16
C PRO A 568 2.97 -30.68 12.26
N ASP A 569 2.89 -31.14 11.02
CA ASP A 569 4.00 -31.08 10.04
C ASP A 569 4.12 -29.74 9.28
N THR A 570 3.50 -28.64 9.75
CA THR A 570 3.57 -27.33 9.08
C THR A 570 5.00 -26.81 9.02
N ARG A 571 5.53 -26.63 7.80
CA ARG A 571 6.89 -26.17 7.53
C ARG A 571 6.92 -24.67 7.27
N ILE A 572 7.79 -23.97 7.99
CA ILE A 572 8.01 -22.54 7.86
C ILE A 572 9.40 -22.27 7.28
N TYR A 573 9.49 -21.30 6.37
CA TYR A 573 10.76 -20.78 5.86
C TYR A 573 10.95 -19.32 6.35
N VAL A 574 12.07 -18.98 6.97
CA VAL A 574 12.27 -17.67 7.61
C VAL A 574 13.07 -16.72 6.73
N LEU A 575 12.51 -15.55 6.44
CA LEU A 575 13.17 -14.47 5.68
C LEU A 575 13.17 -13.16 6.48
N SER A 576 14.35 -12.60 6.74
CA SER A 576 14.48 -11.35 7.50
C SER A 576 15.17 -10.24 6.70
N VAL A 577 14.98 -8.99 7.12
CA VAL A 577 15.67 -7.82 6.56
C VAL A 577 16.44 -7.06 7.65
N LEU A 578 17.65 -6.57 7.36
CA LEU A 578 18.52 -5.84 8.29
C LEU A 578 19.15 -4.61 7.61
N GLY A 579 19.54 -3.61 8.41
CA GLY A 579 20.15 -2.36 7.93
C GLY A 579 19.67 -1.12 8.69
N VAL A 580 20.30 0.03 8.43
CA VAL A 580 20.08 1.30 9.15
C VAL A 580 18.64 1.84 9.07
N GLN A 581 18.32 2.77 9.95
CA GLN A 581 17.05 3.51 9.95
C GLN A 581 16.80 4.18 8.58
N SER A 582 15.55 4.17 8.11
CA SER A 582 15.11 4.74 6.83
C SER A 582 15.73 4.16 5.54
N SER A 583 16.55 3.09 5.59
CA SER A 583 17.15 2.41 4.42
C SER A 583 16.18 1.72 3.44
N GLY A 584 14.87 1.76 3.71
CA GLY A 584 13.83 1.20 2.84
C GLY A 584 13.44 -0.26 3.10
N LYS A 585 13.87 -0.87 4.20
CA LYS A 585 13.56 -2.27 4.60
C LYS A 585 12.09 -2.66 4.44
N SER A 586 11.21 -2.00 5.19
CA SER A 586 9.77 -2.25 5.18
C SER A 586 9.17 -1.99 3.79
N THR A 587 9.67 -1.00 3.04
CA THR A 587 9.24 -0.71 1.66
C THR A 587 9.61 -1.84 0.69
N LEU A 588 10.81 -2.39 0.82
CA LEU A 588 11.31 -3.52 0.03
C LEU A 588 10.45 -4.77 0.29
N LEU A 589 10.19 -5.11 1.55
CA LEU A 589 9.32 -6.24 1.92
C LEU A 589 7.87 -6.04 1.46
N ASN A 590 7.31 -4.84 1.64
CA ASN A 590 5.94 -4.50 1.20
C ASN A 590 5.76 -4.56 -0.32
N THR A 591 6.85 -4.44 -1.11
CA THR A 591 6.82 -4.55 -2.58
C THR A 591 7.14 -5.97 -3.07
N LEU A 592 8.11 -6.67 -2.46
CA LEU A 592 8.40 -8.08 -2.76
C LEU A 592 7.19 -8.97 -2.50
N PHE A 593 6.58 -8.82 -1.33
CA PHE A 593 5.61 -9.78 -0.79
C PHE A 593 4.20 -9.20 -0.57
N GLY A 594 3.95 -7.94 -0.97
CA GLY A 594 2.64 -7.30 -0.84
C GLY A 594 2.27 -6.87 0.60
N LEU A 595 3.21 -6.93 1.53
CA LEU A 595 2.99 -6.77 2.99
C LEU A 595 2.62 -5.34 3.43
N GLN A 596 2.35 -5.19 4.74
CA GLN A 596 1.89 -3.96 5.39
C GLN A 596 2.76 -3.53 6.59
N PHE A 597 4.07 -3.76 6.56
CA PHE A 597 4.99 -3.20 7.55
C PHE A 597 4.99 -1.67 7.50
N ALA A 598 5.24 -1.01 8.64
CA ALA A 598 5.13 0.43 8.78
C ALA A 598 6.28 1.18 8.08
N ALA A 599 6.06 1.64 6.84
CA ALA A 599 7.04 2.35 6.04
C ALA A 599 6.76 3.87 5.99
N GLY A 600 7.53 4.69 6.71
CA GLY A 600 7.37 6.15 6.67
C GLY A 600 8.39 6.96 7.47
N THR A 601 8.61 8.22 7.06
CA THR A 601 9.56 9.14 7.70
C THR A 601 9.14 9.47 9.15
N GLY A 602 9.85 8.90 10.12
CA GLY A 602 9.56 9.05 11.55
C GLY A 602 8.45 8.14 12.09
N ARG A 603 8.00 7.12 11.33
CA ARG A 603 7.28 5.96 11.90
C ARG A 603 8.22 4.76 11.92
N CYS A 604 9.32 4.89 12.65
CA CYS A 604 10.31 3.84 12.73
C CYS A 604 9.75 2.63 13.48
N THR A 605 9.85 1.46 12.86
CA THR A 605 9.77 0.16 13.54
C THR A 605 10.75 0.18 14.71
N ARG A 606 10.30 -0.15 15.92
CA ARG A 606 11.14 -0.25 17.12
C ARG A 606 11.12 -1.69 17.60
N GLY A 607 12.25 -2.37 17.61
CA GLY A 607 12.35 -3.83 17.73
C GLY A 607 12.07 -4.54 16.41
N ALA A 608 11.60 -5.79 16.45
CA ALA A 608 11.37 -6.61 15.26
C ALA A 608 9.93 -7.16 15.21
N PHE A 609 9.38 -7.28 14.01
CA PHE A 609 7.99 -7.67 13.75
C PHE A 609 7.94 -8.81 12.75
N MET A 610 7.16 -9.84 13.07
CA MET A 610 6.96 -11.02 12.23
C MET A 610 5.57 -11.03 11.58
N GLN A 611 5.49 -11.50 10.33
CA GLN A 611 4.26 -11.65 9.56
C GLN A 611 4.30 -12.94 8.74
N LEU A 612 3.24 -13.76 8.77
CA LEU A 612 3.15 -14.97 7.96
C LEU A 612 2.60 -14.68 6.56
N ILE A 613 3.12 -15.41 5.57
CA ILE A 613 2.63 -15.48 4.19
C ILE A 613 2.19 -16.91 3.92
N HIS A 614 0.94 -17.10 3.50
CA HIS A 614 0.43 -18.39 3.03
C HIS A 614 0.84 -18.63 1.57
N LEU A 615 1.39 -19.80 1.24
CA LEU A 615 1.76 -20.15 -0.13
C LEU A 615 0.58 -20.78 -0.88
N ASP A 616 0.43 -20.58 -2.20
CA ASP A 616 -0.50 -21.42 -2.98
C ASP A 616 -0.01 -22.86 -3.05
N ASP A 617 -0.92 -23.82 -3.22
CA ASP A 617 -0.60 -25.24 -3.07
C ASP A 617 0.42 -25.73 -4.11
N ASN A 618 0.34 -25.24 -5.36
CA ASN A 618 1.38 -25.43 -6.38
C ASN A 618 2.77 -24.92 -5.94
N VAL A 619 2.81 -23.82 -5.18
CA VAL A 619 4.04 -23.21 -4.66
C VAL A 619 4.52 -23.95 -3.39
N LYS A 620 3.62 -24.50 -2.57
CA LYS A 620 3.98 -25.40 -1.46
C LYS A 620 4.66 -26.66 -1.97
N GLU A 621 4.10 -27.28 -3.01
CA GLU A 621 4.70 -28.43 -3.67
C GLU A 621 6.07 -28.08 -4.27
N GLU A 622 6.22 -26.91 -4.89
CA GLU A 622 7.47 -26.48 -5.49
C GLU A 622 8.57 -26.22 -4.42
N LEU A 623 8.30 -25.35 -3.44
CA LEU A 623 9.28 -24.91 -2.44
C LEU A 623 9.50 -25.94 -1.31
N GLY A 624 8.52 -26.79 -1.02
CA GLY A 624 8.56 -27.74 0.08
C GLY A 624 8.29 -27.13 1.46
N CYS A 625 7.69 -25.94 1.54
CA CYS A 625 7.20 -25.31 2.77
C CYS A 625 5.75 -24.86 2.62
N ASP A 626 5.08 -24.56 3.73
CA ASP A 626 3.65 -24.23 3.76
C ASP A 626 3.43 -22.72 3.96
N TYR A 627 4.35 -22.07 4.67
CA TYR A 627 4.37 -20.64 4.94
C TYR A 627 5.78 -20.04 4.82
N ILE A 628 5.85 -18.75 4.50
CA ILE A 628 7.06 -17.92 4.73
C ILE A 628 6.80 -17.01 5.93
N LEU A 629 7.69 -17.02 6.92
CA LEU A 629 7.69 -16.07 8.02
C LEU A 629 8.64 -14.93 7.67
N VAL A 630 8.08 -13.73 7.47
CA VAL A 630 8.87 -12.54 7.15
C VAL A 630 9.08 -11.69 8.40
N ILE A 631 10.32 -11.28 8.67
CA ILE A 631 10.68 -10.44 9.83
C ILE A 631 11.24 -9.08 9.38
N ASP A 632 10.55 -7.98 9.72
CA ASP A 632 11.01 -6.59 9.54
C ASP A 632 11.60 -6.06 10.86
N THR A 633 12.80 -5.48 10.81
CA THR A 633 13.50 -4.97 12.01
C THR A 633 13.55 -3.46 12.07
N GLU A 634 13.79 -2.94 13.27
CA GLU A 634 14.24 -1.58 13.53
C GLU A 634 15.46 -1.22 12.68
N GLY A 635 15.63 0.08 12.45
CA GLY A 635 16.85 0.64 11.91
C GLY A 635 18.00 0.55 12.90
N LEU A 636 19.00 -0.29 12.60
CA LEU A 636 20.26 -0.29 13.32
C LEU A 636 20.81 1.16 13.41
N ARG A 637 21.41 1.51 14.54
CA ARG A 637 21.98 2.83 14.83
C ARG A 637 21.04 4.03 14.63
N ALA A 638 19.81 3.94 15.11
CA ALA A 638 18.89 5.07 15.17
C ALA A 638 19.54 6.31 15.85
N PRO A 639 19.58 7.50 15.21
CA PRO A 639 20.24 8.69 15.77
C PRO A 639 19.68 9.15 17.12
N GLU A 640 18.44 8.76 17.40
CA GLU A 640 17.66 9.05 18.59
C GLU A 640 18.23 8.31 19.83
N LEU A 641 18.95 7.19 19.62
CA LEU A 641 19.55 6.36 20.67
C LEU A 641 21.00 6.73 21.00
N LEU A 642 21.69 7.55 20.18
CA LEU A 642 23.15 7.84 20.16
C LEU A 642 23.80 8.33 21.49
N ASN A 643 23.04 8.45 22.57
CA ASN A 643 23.51 8.86 23.89
C ASN A 643 23.49 7.73 24.94
N SER A 644 23.00 6.52 24.61
CA SER A 644 23.20 5.32 25.44
C SER A 644 24.61 4.77 25.23
N LYS A 645 25.21 4.15 26.27
CA LYS A 645 26.60 3.63 26.19
C LYS A 645 26.72 2.27 25.49
N ASN A 646 25.60 1.58 25.24
CA ASN A 646 25.56 0.15 24.91
C ASN A 646 24.85 -0.14 23.57
N ILE A 647 24.53 0.87 22.76
CA ILE A 647 23.79 0.72 21.49
C ILE A 647 24.41 -0.33 20.57
N TYR A 648 25.74 -0.34 20.46
CA TYR A 648 26.50 -1.28 19.64
C TYR A 648 26.34 -2.73 20.13
N GLU A 649 26.12 -2.94 21.42
CA GLU A 649 25.86 -4.27 21.98
C GLU A 649 24.42 -4.68 21.65
N GLN A 650 23.44 -3.80 21.86
CA GLN A 650 22.02 -4.05 21.54
C GLN A 650 21.78 -4.29 20.03
N ASP A 651 22.41 -3.51 19.15
CA ASP A 651 22.38 -3.70 17.69
C ASP A 651 23.05 -5.03 17.28
N ASN A 652 24.15 -5.42 17.94
CA ASN A 652 24.83 -6.69 17.70
C ASN A 652 24.02 -7.90 18.22
N GLU A 653 23.35 -7.77 19.36
CA GLU A 653 22.47 -8.80 19.95
C GLU A 653 21.26 -9.03 19.05
N MET A 654 20.52 -7.97 18.69
CA MET A 654 19.40 -8.04 17.75
C MET A 654 19.83 -8.62 16.40
N ALA A 655 20.96 -8.18 15.84
CA ALA A 655 21.46 -8.74 14.59
C ALA A 655 21.87 -10.21 14.73
N THR A 656 22.54 -10.61 15.82
CA THR A 656 22.95 -12.01 16.07
C THR A 656 21.72 -12.92 16.11
N LEU A 657 20.69 -12.53 16.87
CA LEU A 657 19.41 -13.23 16.99
C LEU A 657 18.69 -13.35 15.63
N ILE A 658 18.46 -12.23 14.94
CA ILE A 658 17.74 -12.21 13.66
C ILE A 658 18.50 -13.03 12.59
N ILE A 659 19.83 -12.98 12.57
CA ILE A 659 20.66 -13.76 11.65
C ILE A 659 20.61 -15.26 12.01
N GLY A 660 20.51 -15.63 13.29
CA GLY A 660 20.36 -17.02 13.73
C GLY A 660 18.97 -17.64 13.54
N LEU A 661 17.91 -16.83 13.56
CA LEU A 661 16.55 -17.28 13.26
C LEU A 661 16.35 -17.58 11.77
N SER A 662 16.96 -16.78 10.90
CA SER A 662 16.70 -16.72 9.46
C SER A 662 17.25 -17.88 8.64
N ASP A 663 16.61 -18.17 7.50
CA ASP A 663 17.13 -19.05 6.45
C ASP A 663 17.61 -18.24 5.22
N ILE A 664 17.02 -17.05 4.99
CA ILE A 664 17.51 -15.98 4.10
C ILE A 664 17.49 -14.62 4.82
N ILE A 665 18.51 -13.79 4.59
CA ILE A 665 18.63 -12.42 5.13
C ILE A 665 18.88 -11.42 3.99
N LEU A 666 18.12 -10.32 3.99
CA LEU A 666 18.29 -9.18 3.09
C LEU A 666 18.96 -8.03 3.86
N VAL A 667 20.22 -7.72 3.59
CA VAL A 667 20.95 -6.60 4.22
C VAL A 667 20.85 -5.37 3.32
N THR A 668 19.99 -4.42 3.68
CA THR A 668 19.81 -3.18 2.92
C THR A 668 20.92 -2.17 3.23
N LEU A 669 21.63 -1.74 2.19
CA LEU A 669 22.72 -0.77 2.26
C LEU A 669 22.32 0.54 1.59
N SER A 670 22.56 1.67 2.28
CA SER A 670 22.50 3.00 1.68
C SER A 670 23.62 3.13 0.65
N SER A 671 23.30 3.54 -0.59
CA SER A 671 24.30 3.61 -1.67
C SER A 671 25.11 4.91 -1.70
N GLU A 672 24.80 5.85 -0.81
CA GLU A 672 25.42 7.19 -0.75
C GLU A 672 26.36 7.41 0.44
N ASN A 673 26.21 6.67 1.55
CA ASN A 673 27.06 6.84 2.74
C ASN A 673 27.98 5.63 3.02
N ILE A 674 29.29 5.89 2.98
CA ILE A 674 30.34 4.87 3.19
C ILE A 674 30.48 4.47 4.66
N THR A 675 30.28 5.38 5.62
CA THR A 675 30.44 5.03 7.04
C THR A 675 29.29 4.14 7.51
N GLU A 676 28.04 4.51 7.20
CA GLU A 676 26.85 3.67 7.42
C GLU A 676 27.03 2.26 6.84
N MET A 677 27.64 2.14 5.66
CA MET A 677 27.92 0.85 5.04
C MET A 677 28.90 0.02 5.88
N GLN A 678 30.07 0.56 6.21
CA GLN A 678 31.06 -0.12 7.07
C GLN A 678 30.45 -0.50 8.44
N ASP A 679 29.62 0.40 8.97
CA ASP A 679 28.97 0.31 10.27
C ASP A 679 27.93 -0.82 10.38
N ILE A 680 27.12 -1.04 9.33
CA ILE A 680 26.21 -2.20 9.21
C ILE A 680 27.02 -3.47 8.99
N LEU A 681 28.01 -3.42 8.10
CA LEU A 681 28.79 -4.60 7.72
C LEU A 681 29.53 -5.18 8.94
N GLN A 682 30.02 -4.35 9.87
CA GLN A 682 30.61 -4.84 11.11
C GLN A 682 29.60 -5.65 11.93
N ILE A 683 28.40 -5.11 12.18
CA ILE A 683 27.34 -5.77 12.94
C ILE A 683 26.97 -7.12 12.30
N VAL A 684 26.78 -7.14 10.98
CA VAL A 684 26.44 -8.35 10.22
C VAL A 684 27.57 -9.39 10.26
N VAL A 685 28.83 -8.99 10.06
CA VAL A 685 29.97 -9.91 10.02
C VAL A 685 30.26 -10.53 11.39
N HIS A 686 30.11 -9.80 12.49
CA HIS A 686 30.18 -10.37 13.85
C HIS A 686 29.14 -11.48 14.04
N ALA A 687 27.86 -11.18 13.74
CA ALA A 687 26.77 -12.14 13.83
C ALA A 687 26.98 -13.37 12.93
N MET A 688 27.49 -13.19 11.72
CA MET A 688 27.84 -14.29 10.80
C MET A 688 28.96 -15.19 11.33
N ILE A 689 30.00 -14.63 11.94
CA ILE A 689 31.07 -15.42 12.58
C ILE A 689 30.47 -16.26 13.71
N ARG A 690 29.64 -15.66 14.57
CA ARG A 690 28.96 -16.37 15.68
C ARG A 690 28.06 -17.51 15.17
N MET A 691 27.25 -17.26 14.15
CA MET A 691 26.39 -18.31 13.56
C MET A 691 27.19 -19.42 12.89
N LYS A 692 28.33 -19.10 12.27
CA LYS A 692 29.19 -20.13 11.68
C LYS A 692 29.76 -21.09 12.73
N GLU A 693 30.13 -20.58 13.90
CA GLU A 693 30.60 -21.41 15.03
C GLU A 693 29.48 -22.29 15.61
N THR A 694 28.22 -21.85 15.57
CA THR A 694 27.04 -22.69 15.92
C THR A 694 26.55 -23.56 14.76
N GLY A 695 27.28 -23.59 13.63
CA GLY A 695 26.94 -24.36 12.44
C GLY A 695 25.82 -23.78 11.56
N LYS A 696 25.12 -22.73 12.03
CA LYS A 696 24.00 -22.08 11.35
C LYS A 696 24.52 -21.24 10.17
N LYS A 697 23.94 -21.45 8.98
CA LYS A 697 24.38 -20.83 7.70
C LYS A 697 23.19 -20.26 6.91
N PRO A 698 22.68 -19.08 7.28
CA PRO A 698 21.67 -18.39 6.49
C PRO A 698 22.27 -17.90 5.16
N ASN A 699 21.44 -17.80 4.13
CA ASN A 699 21.85 -17.20 2.86
C ASN A 699 21.66 -15.69 2.93
N ILE A 700 22.62 -14.90 2.45
CA ILE A 700 22.65 -13.44 2.64
C ILE A 700 22.73 -12.73 1.30
N TYR A 701 21.93 -11.67 1.13
CA TYR A 701 21.94 -10.77 -0.03
C TYR A 701 22.17 -9.33 0.43
N PHE A 702 23.11 -8.62 -0.20
CA PHE A 702 23.34 -7.20 0.02
C PHE A 702 22.53 -6.37 -0.99
N ILE A 703 21.50 -5.68 -0.50
CA ILE A 703 20.56 -4.91 -1.31
C ILE A 703 20.96 -3.44 -1.28
N HIS A 704 21.58 -2.95 -2.35
CA HIS A 704 21.91 -1.53 -2.49
C HIS A 704 20.68 -0.76 -2.98
N ASN A 705 20.06 0.02 -2.12
CA ASN A 705 18.85 0.79 -2.43
C ASN A 705 19.16 2.19 -3.01
N ASN A 706 18.17 2.75 -3.71
CA ASN A 706 18.16 4.10 -4.28
C ASN A 706 19.34 4.39 -5.24
N VAL A 707 19.75 3.40 -6.01
CA VAL A 707 20.83 3.54 -7.00
C VAL A 707 20.31 4.32 -8.22
N SER A 708 21.05 5.26 -8.79
CA SER A 708 20.62 5.91 -10.04
C SER A 708 20.67 4.92 -11.21
N ASP A 709 19.58 4.82 -12.00
CA ASP A 709 19.39 3.81 -13.04
C ASP A 709 20.61 3.63 -13.96
N VAL A 710 21.17 4.75 -14.46
CA VAL A 710 22.35 4.81 -15.35
C VAL A 710 23.61 4.19 -14.71
N SER A 711 23.65 4.07 -13.39
CA SER A 711 24.80 3.56 -12.65
C SER A 711 24.67 2.13 -12.15
N ALA A 712 23.48 1.50 -12.20
CA ALA A 712 23.28 0.16 -11.65
C ALA A 712 24.16 -0.88 -12.34
N ASP A 713 24.08 -0.98 -13.67
CA ASP A 713 24.83 -1.98 -14.44
C ASP A 713 26.34 -1.66 -14.49
N VAL A 714 26.71 -0.38 -14.47
CA VAL A 714 28.12 0.09 -14.52
C VAL A 714 28.83 -0.05 -13.16
N LYS A 715 28.09 0.07 -12.04
CA LYS A 715 28.66 -0.11 -10.69
C LYS A 715 28.95 -1.57 -10.37
N ASN A 716 28.30 -2.56 -11.02
CA ASN A 716 28.46 -3.98 -10.69
C ASN A 716 29.93 -4.41 -10.50
N MET A 717 30.84 -4.17 -11.46
CA MET A 717 32.23 -4.63 -11.30
C MET A 717 33.07 -3.77 -10.34
N SER A 718 32.94 -2.44 -10.39
CA SER A 718 33.79 -1.53 -9.59
C SER A 718 33.31 -1.36 -8.15
N GLY A 719 32.01 -1.54 -7.90
CA GLY A 719 31.37 -1.58 -6.59
C GLY A 719 31.61 -2.91 -5.88
N ASN A 720 31.39 -4.05 -6.55
CA ASN A 720 31.60 -5.37 -5.94
C ASN A 720 33.04 -5.56 -5.41
N ARG A 721 34.06 -5.06 -6.13
CA ARG A 721 35.45 -5.11 -5.67
C ARG A 721 35.67 -4.30 -4.39
N LYS A 722 35.15 -3.06 -4.33
CA LYS A 722 35.26 -2.19 -3.15
C LYS A 722 34.49 -2.73 -1.94
N LEU A 723 33.31 -3.33 -2.17
CA LEU A 723 32.52 -3.95 -1.12
C LEU A 723 33.25 -5.17 -0.53
N LEU A 724 33.83 -6.03 -1.39
CA LEU A 724 34.65 -7.16 -0.92
C LEU A 724 35.89 -6.70 -0.14
N GLU A 725 36.59 -5.66 -0.61
CA GLU A 725 37.72 -5.07 0.13
C GLU A 725 37.30 -4.57 1.53
N GLN A 726 36.12 -3.95 1.65
CA GLN A 726 35.57 -3.54 2.95
C GLN A 726 35.17 -4.73 3.82
N LEU A 727 34.49 -5.74 3.24
CA LEU A 727 34.11 -6.97 3.94
C LEU A 727 35.34 -7.72 4.49
N ASP A 728 36.45 -7.76 3.75
CA ASP A 728 37.72 -8.36 4.19
C ASP A 728 38.41 -7.54 5.31
N ILE A 729 38.30 -6.20 5.28
CA ILE A 729 38.79 -5.35 6.39
C ILE A 729 37.96 -5.59 7.65
N VAL A 730 36.63 -5.56 7.51
CA VAL A 730 35.67 -5.75 8.60
C VAL A 730 35.79 -7.16 9.20
N THR A 731 35.95 -8.20 8.37
CA THR A 731 36.11 -9.59 8.84
C THR A 731 37.33 -9.74 9.75
N ARG A 732 38.47 -9.11 9.41
CA ARG A 732 39.67 -9.14 10.27
C ARG A 732 39.47 -8.39 11.58
N ALA A 733 38.71 -7.31 11.59
CA ALA A 733 38.36 -6.58 12.81
C ALA A 733 37.44 -7.40 13.72
N ALA A 734 36.38 -7.99 13.17
CA ALA A 734 35.45 -8.83 13.90
C ALA A 734 36.11 -10.12 14.43
N ALA A 735 36.86 -10.82 13.58
CA ALA A 735 37.59 -12.03 13.95
C ALA A 735 38.60 -11.79 15.08
N LYS A 736 39.23 -10.61 15.14
CA LYS A 736 40.08 -10.24 16.27
C LYS A 736 39.30 -10.06 17.57
N GLN A 737 38.15 -9.39 17.54
CA GLN A 737 37.31 -9.21 18.72
C GLN A 737 36.72 -10.53 19.25
N GLU A 738 36.33 -11.44 18.36
CA GLU A 738 35.85 -12.78 18.71
C GLU A 738 36.99 -13.78 19.04
N ASN A 739 38.27 -13.35 19.03
CA ASN A 739 39.47 -14.19 19.20
C ASN A 739 39.63 -15.35 18.18
N LYS A 740 39.08 -15.18 16.97
CA LYS A 740 39.06 -16.13 15.84
C LYS A 740 39.94 -15.71 14.66
N GLU A 741 40.81 -14.71 14.83
CA GLU A 741 41.73 -14.13 13.82
C GLU A 741 42.61 -15.12 13.05
N LYS A 742 42.84 -16.34 13.58
CA LYS A 742 43.56 -17.44 12.89
C LYS A 742 42.67 -18.27 11.94
N THR A 743 41.36 -18.06 11.99
CA THR A 743 40.33 -18.84 11.28
C THR A 743 39.63 -18.02 10.20
N TYR A 744 39.45 -16.71 10.45
CA TYR A 744 38.75 -15.80 9.54
C TYR A 744 39.63 -14.59 9.19
N SER A 745 40.05 -14.52 7.93
CA SER A 745 40.95 -13.50 7.38
C SER A 745 40.35 -12.71 6.22
N ARG A 746 39.36 -13.31 5.54
CA ARG A 746 38.56 -12.77 4.43
C ARG A 746 37.10 -13.12 4.64
N PHE A 747 36.19 -12.38 4.01
CA PHE A 747 34.76 -12.65 4.09
C PHE A 747 34.36 -13.99 3.46
N SER A 748 35.13 -14.45 2.45
CA SER A 748 35.04 -15.81 1.89
C SER A 748 35.30 -16.91 2.92
N ASP A 749 36.06 -16.61 3.98
CA ASP A 749 36.35 -17.56 5.06
C ASP A 749 35.14 -17.70 5.99
N VAL A 750 34.17 -16.79 5.91
CA VAL A 750 32.89 -16.83 6.65
C VAL A 750 31.79 -17.45 5.78
N ILE A 751 31.46 -16.88 4.62
CA ILE A 751 30.40 -17.37 3.72
C ILE A 751 30.93 -17.64 2.31
N GLN A 752 30.31 -18.58 1.59
CA GLN A 752 30.53 -18.69 0.14
C GLN A 752 29.96 -17.45 -0.55
N TYR A 753 30.83 -16.55 -0.99
CA TYR A 753 30.46 -15.25 -1.52
C TYR A 753 30.63 -15.19 -3.05
N ASP A 754 29.51 -15.19 -3.76
CA ASP A 754 29.44 -14.87 -5.20
C ASP A 754 28.92 -13.43 -5.38
N PRO A 755 29.78 -12.46 -5.74
CA PRO A 755 29.36 -11.06 -5.90
C PRO A 755 28.30 -10.85 -7.00
N SER A 756 28.15 -11.78 -7.94
CA SER A 756 27.19 -11.66 -9.05
C SER A 756 25.76 -12.04 -8.66
N LYS A 757 25.58 -12.79 -7.57
CA LYS A 757 24.26 -13.20 -7.05
C LYS A 757 23.88 -12.51 -5.73
N ILE A 758 24.88 -12.22 -4.90
CA ILE A 758 24.66 -11.68 -3.55
C ILE A 758 24.40 -10.17 -3.56
N ASN A 759 25.02 -9.41 -4.47
CA ASN A 759 24.94 -7.95 -4.48
C ASN A 759 23.91 -7.48 -5.50
N ILE A 760 22.82 -6.89 -5.03
CA ILE A 760 21.66 -6.54 -5.86
C ILE A 760 21.41 -5.04 -5.78
N TYR A 761 21.61 -4.35 -6.90
CA TYR A 761 21.43 -2.91 -7.03
C TYR A 761 20.00 -2.58 -7.48
N ILE A 762 19.23 -1.93 -6.61
CA ILE A 762 17.84 -1.56 -6.83
C ILE A 762 17.74 -0.03 -6.97
N PRO A 763 17.04 0.49 -7.99
CA PRO A 763 16.96 1.93 -8.21
C PRO A 763 16.01 2.64 -7.23
N GLY A 764 15.75 3.93 -7.46
CA GLY A 764 14.71 4.67 -6.75
C GLY A 764 13.31 4.14 -7.06
N LEU A 765 12.45 4.02 -6.03
CA LEU A 765 11.05 3.58 -6.18
C LEU A 765 10.24 4.51 -7.10
N TRP A 766 10.51 5.82 -7.05
CA TRP A 766 9.70 6.86 -7.69
C TRP A 766 10.35 7.39 -8.96
N ARG A 767 9.59 7.40 -10.07
CA ARG A 767 9.91 8.18 -11.27
C ARG A 767 9.34 9.60 -11.10
N GLY A 768 10.19 10.51 -10.63
CA GLY A 768 9.85 11.92 -10.41
C GLY A 768 9.76 12.30 -8.94
N ILE A 769 9.11 13.43 -8.65
CA ILE A 769 9.02 14.01 -7.30
C ILE A 769 7.70 13.58 -6.62
N PRO A 770 7.73 12.88 -5.47
CA PRO A 770 6.52 12.58 -4.69
C PRO A 770 5.81 13.86 -4.21
N PRO A 771 4.48 13.85 -3.99
CA PRO A 771 3.60 12.67 -3.88
C PRO A 771 2.97 12.18 -5.19
N MET A 772 3.16 12.89 -6.31
CA MET A 772 2.51 12.59 -7.60
C MET A 772 3.37 11.75 -8.56
N ALA A 773 4.62 11.44 -8.19
CA ALA A 773 5.49 10.54 -8.94
C ALA A 773 4.89 9.14 -9.14
N ALA A 774 5.03 8.57 -10.34
CA ALA A 774 4.69 7.18 -10.61
C ALA A 774 5.77 6.22 -10.10
N VAL A 775 5.44 4.93 -9.99
CA VAL A 775 6.43 3.89 -9.64
C VAL A 775 7.39 3.66 -10.82
N SER A 776 8.69 3.52 -10.55
CA SER A 776 9.70 3.26 -11.57
C SER A 776 9.61 1.83 -12.13
N ASN A 777 9.49 1.68 -13.44
CA ASN A 777 9.58 0.37 -14.11
C ASN A 777 10.90 -0.37 -13.78
N GLY A 778 12.00 0.37 -13.58
CA GLY A 778 13.30 -0.20 -13.20
C GLY A 778 13.26 -0.84 -11.80
N TYR A 779 12.53 -0.21 -10.86
CA TYR A 779 12.26 -0.77 -9.54
C TYR A 779 11.40 -2.03 -9.66
N SER A 780 10.27 -1.96 -10.38
CA SER A 780 9.36 -3.11 -10.60
C SER A 780 10.07 -4.32 -11.25
N LYS A 781 11.08 -4.08 -12.11
CA LYS A 781 11.91 -5.13 -12.73
C LYS A 781 12.95 -5.70 -11.75
N LYS A 782 13.68 -4.87 -11.01
CA LYS A 782 14.68 -5.36 -10.03
C LYS A 782 14.05 -6.09 -8.85
N ILE A 783 12.83 -5.72 -8.45
CA ILE A 783 12.02 -6.48 -7.49
C ILE A 783 11.67 -7.88 -8.03
N TYR A 784 11.35 -8.02 -9.32
CA TYR A 784 11.11 -9.34 -9.94
C TYR A 784 12.36 -10.21 -10.00
N GLU A 785 13.49 -9.65 -10.44
CA GLU A 785 14.78 -10.34 -10.51
C GLU A 785 15.19 -10.87 -9.13
N LEU A 786 15.12 -10.01 -8.09
CA LEU A 786 15.35 -10.42 -6.69
C LEU A 786 14.36 -11.50 -6.23
N LYS A 787 13.06 -11.34 -6.47
CA LYS A 787 12.04 -12.29 -6.01
C LYS A 787 12.19 -13.67 -6.68
N THR A 788 12.66 -13.71 -7.92
CA THR A 788 12.92 -14.94 -8.68
C THR A 788 14.14 -15.67 -8.15
N GLU A 789 15.27 -14.97 -7.94
CA GLU A 789 16.47 -15.56 -7.32
C GLU A 789 16.17 -16.07 -5.90
N LEU A 790 15.37 -15.35 -5.11
CA LEU A 790 14.93 -15.79 -3.78
C LEU A 790 14.13 -17.09 -3.83
N LEU A 791 13.22 -17.27 -4.81
CA LEU A 791 12.51 -18.55 -4.97
C LEU A 791 13.43 -19.67 -5.44
N GLU A 792 14.30 -19.43 -6.42
CA GLU A 792 15.31 -20.42 -6.82
C GLU A 792 16.17 -20.86 -5.63
N CYS A 793 16.56 -19.91 -4.77
CA CYS A 793 17.32 -20.14 -3.55
C CYS A 793 16.55 -21.03 -2.55
N MET A 794 15.24 -20.83 -2.41
CA MET A 794 14.35 -21.70 -1.61
C MET A 794 14.21 -23.09 -2.24
N LYS A 795 13.94 -23.20 -3.56
CA LYS A 795 13.83 -24.47 -4.31
C LYS A 795 15.09 -25.34 -4.14
N LYS A 796 16.28 -24.72 -4.22
CA LYS A 796 17.59 -25.38 -4.02
C LYS A 796 17.82 -25.89 -2.58
N LYS A 797 17.00 -25.49 -1.60
CA LYS A 797 17.04 -25.90 -0.18
C LYS A 797 15.91 -26.85 0.24
N LYS A 798 15.09 -27.33 -0.71
CA LYS A 798 13.97 -28.26 -0.47
C LYS A 798 14.44 -29.52 0.27
N GLY A 799 13.92 -29.74 1.48
CA GLY A 799 14.32 -30.87 2.35
C GLY A 799 15.60 -30.66 3.17
N HIS A 800 16.17 -29.44 3.22
CA HIS A 800 17.32 -29.10 4.09
C HIS A 800 17.10 -27.87 4.98
N CYS A 801 16.18 -26.95 4.65
CA CYS A 801 15.85 -25.78 5.49
C CYS A 801 14.35 -25.57 5.72
N THR A 802 13.53 -26.60 5.48
CA THR A 802 12.06 -26.56 5.64
C THR A 802 11.68 -27.13 7.01
N TYR A 803 11.92 -26.35 8.06
CA TYR A 803 11.78 -26.80 9.45
C TYR A 803 10.34 -26.68 9.96
N GLY A 804 9.98 -27.49 10.96
CA GLY A 804 8.69 -27.38 11.63
C GLY A 804 8.61 -26.12 12.50
N VAL A 805 7.39 -25.68 12.83
CA VAL A 805 7.14 -24.50 13.69
C VAL A 805 7.92 -24.58 15.02
N GLN A 806 8.08 -25.80 15.55
CA GLN A 806 8.84 -26.09 16.76
C GLN A 806 10.31 -25.67 16.67
N ASN A 807 10.97 -25.83 15.52
CA ASN A 807 12.38 -25.44 15.38
C ASN A 807 12.59 -23.92 15.38
N VAL A 808 11.57 -23.12 15.02
CA VAL A 808 11.62 -21.66 15.20
C VAL A 808 11.58 -21.33 16.69
N ASN A 809 10.79 -22.06 17.47
CA ASN A 809 10.71 -21.94 18.92
C ASN A 809 12.00 -22.43 19.62
N GLU A 810 12.59 -23.55 19.17
CA GLU A 810 13.91 -24.02 19.62
C GLU A 810 15.00 -22.97 19.34
N LYS A 811 15.09 -22.45 18.10
CA LYS A 811 16.04 -21.37 17.76
C LYS A 811 15.83 -20.14 18.65
N LEU A 812 14.60 -19.81 19.05
CA LEU A 812 14.28 -18.71 19.97
C LEU A 812 14.64 -18.98 21.44
N GLN A 813 14.80 -20.25 21.84
CA GLN A 813 15.21 -20.66 23.19
C GLN A 813 16.73 -20.91 23.29
N GLU A 814 17.40 -21.15 22.17
CA GLU A 814 18.87 -21.26 22.04
C GLU A 814 19.59 -19.90 21.94
N SER A 815 18.88 -18.80 21.64
CA SER A 815 19.45 -17.49 21.28
C SER A 815 19.35 -16.45 22.40
#